data_AF-A0A948UH88-F1
#
_entry.id   AF-A0A948UH88-F1
#
_cell.length_a   1.000
_cell.length_b   1.000
_cell.length_c   1.000
_cell.angle_alpha   90.00
_cell.angle_beta   90.00
_cell.angle_gamma   90.00
#
_symmetry.space_group_name_H-M   'P 1'
#
loop_
_entity.id
_entity.type
_entity.pdbx_description
1 polymer ?
#
loop_
_entity_poly.entity_id
_entity_poly.type
_entity_poly.pdbx_seq_one_letter_code
_entity_poly.pdbx_strand_id
1 'polypeptide(L)'
;QKSEVRGQRAGKLNNSEQEFYSKQYEAIHKSILSGFLSNIAVKKEKNIFQAAKGKEVMIFPGSGLFNKAKAWIVAAEMVETSRLFARTVANIDSNWFEALGGNQCKYTYMKPHWERSRGEVAAYEQVSLYGLIIVPERPVSYGRINPEEASEIFIRSALVEGDIRKPLSFMEHNRRLIDEISNMENRLRRRDILISDEDIFAFYQKRLEKIYDIRTLEKYLKKKGSDRFLRMKKEDLLRYLPDEEQLSLFPENITLGAHKFKCNYSFEPGSLDDGVTIKVSSAIAATVPAESVEWLVPGLYREKIAALIKGLPKDYRKQLVPVANTVDIIVNEMPKESTSLIADLSKFILRRFRVDIPPLIWPEAQLPDHLKMRISITGPNGEVISSGRDKTILSRDIFSMADQDKIDEFECAKKEQEIINITKWNFGDLPDTITITGKYGTKWVVYPGLELEKKDNKSIKLQLFQKRDEAVESHKKGVAALFSIYFSKDLKFLKKSLTPPKDKKKIANYFGGARIFEQRLYDSIINILFGRNIRTEDDFYSYAGFIGPDILKKGQELIDRILPVLEVYHETRLAIYNLENANKPGSNTAQFFNGLRNELSRLVPERFMNLYDNERLTHITRYIKAIGIRAQRASVNFEKDELKAKKLKIYVDRLDEMLKKLSTFVSEEKKLAIDEYFWLIEEYKVSIFAQELKTAFPVSEKRLDKKLKEIERMV
;
A
#
# COMPACT_ATOMS: atom_id res chain seq x y z
N GLN A 1 -17.30 -28.80 -29.46
CA GLN A 1 -16.26 -28.01 -28.76
C GLN A 1 -16.12 -28.52 -27.34
N LYS A 2 -15.25 -29.52 -27.13
CA LYS A 2 -14.75 -29.96 -25.82
C LYS A 2 -13.30 -30.34 -26.07
N SER A 3 -12.39 -29.43 -25.75
CA SER A 3 -10.95 -29.59 -25.91
C SER A 3 -10.29 -29.61 -24.54
N GLU A 4 -9.39 -30.60 -24.40
CA GLU A 4 -8.12 -30.52 -23.65
C GLU A 4 -8.17 -30.36 -22.14
N VAL A 5 -8.04 -31.48 -21.41
CA VAL A 5 -6.86 -31.77 -20.57
C VAL A 5 -6.71 -33.30 -20.48
N ARG A 6 -5.81 -33.88 -21.29
CA ARG A 6 -5.25 -35.22 -21.08
C ARG A 6 -3.74 -35.06 -20.95
N GLY A 7 -3.30 -34.66 -19.75
CA GLY A 7 -1.91 -34.56 -19.36
C GLY A 7 -1.53 -35.69 -18.42
N GLN A 8 -0.76 -36.65 -18.95
CA GLN A 8 0.33 -37.38 -18.28
C GLN A 8 0.10 -37.86 -16.82
N ARG A 9 -0.46 -39.06 -16.68
CA ARG A 9 -0.06 -39.97 -15.59
C ARG A 9 0.95 -40.96 -16.17
N ALA A 10 2.22 -40.68 -15.92
CA ALA A 10 3.30 -41.64 -16.13
C ALA A 10 2.99 -42.91 -15.33
N GLY A 11 3.07 -44.06 -16.00
CA GLY A 11 2.58 -45.34 -15.52
C GLY A 11 3.23 -45.78 -14.22
N LYS A 12 2.40 -45.95 -13.18
CA LYS A 12 2.62 -47.01 -12.21
C LYS A 12 2.49 -48.33 -12.98
N LEU A 13 3.61 -49.02 -13.20
CA LEU A 13 3.57 -50.43 -13.56
C LEU A 13 2.79 -51.15 -12.46
N ASN A 14 1.63 -51.69 -12.84
CA ASN A 14 0.78 -52.47 -11.98
C ASN A 14 1.58 -53.64 -11.39
N ASN A 15 1.74 -53.64 -10.07
CA ASN A 15 2.32 -54.72 -9.29
C ASN A 15 1.32 -55.90 -9.11
N SER A 16 0.47 -56.15 -10.12
CA SER A 16 -0.76 -56.96 -10.01
C SER A 16 -0.75 -58.25 -10.83
N GLU A 17 0.41 -58.87 -11.03
CA GLU A 17 0.54 -60.25 -11.52
C GLU A 17 1.67 -60.97 -10.75
N GLN A 18 1.52 -61.11 -9.43
CA GLN A 18 2.25 -62.16 -8.70
C GLN A 18 1.55 -63.49 -8.98
N GLU A 19 1.92 -64.14 -10.08
CA GLU A 19 1.44 -65.47 -10.39
C GLU A 19 2.09 -66.50 -9.47
N PHE A 20 1.34 -66.97 -8.48
CA PHE A 20 1.76 -68.08 -7.64
C PHE A 20 1.80 -69.37 -8.47
N TYR A 21 2.98 -69.69 -9.02
CA TYR A 21 3.30 -71.04 -9.46
C TYR A 21 3.09 -72.01 -8.29
N SER A 22 2.63 -73.24 -8.55
CA SER A 22 2.58 -74.26 -7.49
C SER A 22 4.00 -74.53 -6.98
N LYS A 23 4.13 -74.89 -5.69
CA LYS A 23 5.45 -75.18 -5.10
C LYS A 23 6.22 -76.25 -5.89
N GLN A 24 5.53 -77.27 -6.41
CA GLN A 24 6.13 -78.28 -7.27
C GLN A 24 6.57 -77.70 -8.63
N TYR A 25 5.76 -76.85 -9.26
CA TYR A 25 6.13 -76.22 -10.53
C TYR A 25 7.39 -75.36 -10.37
N GLU A 26 7.42 -74.51 -9.34
CA GLU A 26 8.56 -73.65 -9.03
C GLU A 26 9.83 -74.48 -8.77
N ALA A 27 9.76 -75.53 -7.96
CA ALA A 27 10.93 -76.37 -7.65
C ALA A 27 11.51 -77.07 -8.89
N ILE A 28 10.65 -77.64 -9.75
CA ILE A 28 11.07 -78.29 -11.00
C ILE A 28 11.71 -77.27 -11.93
N HIS A 29 11.05 -76.14 -12.16
CA HIS A 29 11.51 -75.15 -13.13
C HIS A 29 12.73 -74.38 -12.65
N LYS A 30 12.92 -74.14 -11.34
CA LYS A 30 14.19 -73.63 -10.80
C LYS A 30 15.35 -74.60 -11.03
N SER A 31 15.11 -75.90 -10.87
CA SER A 31 16.13 -76.95 -11.10
C SER A 31 16.53 -77.03 -12.58
N ILE A 32 15.57 -76.91 -13.50
CA ILE A 32 15.84 -76.82 -14.93
C ILE A 32 16.58 -75.51 -15.25
N LEU A 33 16.07 -74.39 -14.74
CA LEU A 33 16.60 -73.06 -15.02
C LEU A 33 18.08 -72.93 -14.62
N SER A 34 18.53 -73.57 -13.53
CA SER A 34 19.96 -73.56 -13.16
C SER A 34 20.90 -74.14 -14.23
N GLY A 35 20.43 -75.06 -15.07
CA GLY A 35 21.20 -75.62 -16.20
C GLY A 35 21.01 -74.87 -17.52
N PHE A 36 19.96 -74.04 -17.62
CA PHE A 36 19.53 -73.41 -18.88
C PHE A 36 19.45 -71.87 -18.79
N LEU A 37 20.23 -71.24 -17.90
CA LEU A 37 20.25 -69.78 -17.73
C LEU A 37 20.59 -69.00 -19.02
N SER A 38 21.34 -69.58 -19.95
CA SER A 38 21.63 -68.97 -21.26
C SER A 38 20.47 -69.04 -22.25
N ASN A 39 19.48 -69.91 -22.01
CA ASN A 39 18.35 -70.17 -22.90
C ASN A 39 17.05 -69.49 -22.43
N ILE A 40 17.19 -68.47 -21.60
CA ILE A 40 16.07 -67.63 -21.18
C ILE A 40 15.74 -66.61 -22.27
N ALA A 41 14.47 -66.22 -22.36
CA ALA A 41 14.04 -65.15 -23.24
C ALA A 41 12.87 -64.35 -22.64
N VAL A 42 12.87 -63.05 -22.88
CA VAL A 42 11.82 -62.11 -22.44
C VAL A 42 10.93 -61.70 -23.60
N LYS A 43 9.63 -61.62 -23.37
CA LYS A 43 8.64 -61.33 -24.41
C LYS A 43 8.85 -59.92 -24.98
N LYS A 44 8.98 -59.82 -26.30
CA LYS A 44 9.05 -58.54 -27.03
C LYS A 44 7.70 -58.21 -27.66
N GLU A 45 7.21 -59.09 -28.52
CA GLU A 45 5.91 -58.91 -29.20
C GLU A 45 5.30 -60.25 -29.60
N LYS A 46 4.02 -60.50 -29.24
CA LYS A 46 3.29 -61.75 -29.55
C LYS A 46 4.10 -63.01 -29.18
N ASN A 47 4.62 -63.74 -30.18
CA ASN A 47 5.42 -64.95 -29.99
C ASN A 47 6.93 -64.71 -30.19
N ILE A 48 7.36 -63.46 -30.33
CA ILE A 48 8.75 -63.03 -30.48
C ILE A 48 9.28 -62.60 -29.11
N PHE A 49 10.43 -63.15 -28.75
CA PHE A 49 11.13 -62.95 -27.50
C PHE A 49 12.57 -62.52 -27.76
N GLN A 50 13.12 -61.74 -26.86
CA GLN A 50 14.54 -61.40 -26.83
C GLN A 50 15.26 -62.42 -25.94
N ALA A 51 16.13 -63.22 -26.54
CA ALA A 51 16.99 -64.17 -25.87
C ALA A 51 18.31 -63.52 -25.42
N ALA A 52 19.07 -64.26 -24.61
CA ALA A 52 20.42 -63.89 -24.20
C ALA A 52 21.29 -63.44 -25.39
N LYS A 53 22.21 -62.50 -25.13
CA LYS A 53 23.11 -61.90 -26.15
C LYS A 53 22.37 -61.12 -27.26
N GLY A 54 21.14 -60.68 -27.01
CA GLY A 54 20.39 -59.79 -27.91
C GLY A 54 19.78 -60.47 -29.13
N LYS A 55 19.73 -61.81 -29.16
CA LYS A 55 19.10 -62.56 -30.26
C LYS A 55 17.58 -62.47 -30.17
N GLU A 56 16.90 -62.38 -31.30
CA GLU A 56 15.44 -62.55 -31.34
C GLU A 56 15.09 -64.00 -31.62
N VAL A 57 14.15 -64.54 -30.86
CA VAL A 57 13.69 -65.93 -30.97
C VAL A 57 12.17 -65.96 -31.00
N MET A 58 11.58 -66.83 -31.82
CA MET A 58 10.14 -67.05 -31.87
C MET A 58 9.79 -68.37 -31.18
N ILE A 59 8.72 -68.43 -30.40
CA ILE A 59 8.21 -69.72 -29.89
C ILE A 59 7.79 -70.59 -31.08
N PHE A 60 8.23 -71.85 -31.10
CA PHE A 60 7.85 -72.79 -32.16
C PHE A 60 6.31 -72.92 -32.27
N PRO A 61 5.71 -72.82 -33.47
CA PRO A 61 4.25 -72.84 -33.65
C PRO A 61 3.54 -74.06 -33.06
N GLY A 62 4.21 -75.22 -33.01
CA GLY A 62 3.67 -76.44 -32.39
C GLY A 62 3.81 -76.51 -30.87
N SER A 63 4.33 -75.47 -30.22
CA SER A 63 4.45 -75.42 -28.75
C SER A 63 3.10 -75.23 -28.09
N GLY A 64 2.85 -75.92 -26.98
CA GLY A 64 1.67 -75.68 -26.13
C GLY A 64 1.61 -74.26 -25.53
N LEU A 65 2.74 -73.53 -25.53
CA LEU A 65 2.82 -72.13 -25.11
C LEU A 65 2.72 -71.12 -26.27
N PHE A 66 2.53 -71.57 -27.51
CA PHE A 66 2.32 -70.64 -28.64
C PHE A 66 1.05 -69.82 -28.40
N ASN A 67 1.15 -68.49 -28.46
CA ASN A 67 0.12 -67.52 -28.03
C ASN A 67 -0.27 -67.55 -26.54
N LYS A 68 0.30 -68.43 -25.71
CA LYS A 68 0.01 -68.58 -24.27
C LYS A 68 1.20 -68.28 -23.36
N ALA A 69 2.36 -67.98 -23.93
CA ALA A 69 3.57 -67.66 -23.18
C ALA A 69 3.46 -66.30 -22.48
N LYS A 70 4.01 -66.27 -21.27
CA LYS A 70 4.04 -65.10 -20.38
C LYS A 70 5.27 -64.24 -20.65
N ALA A 71 5.60 -63.34 -19.73
CA ALA A 71 6.70 -62.40 -19.89
C ALA A 71 8.06 -63.08 -20.06
N TRP A 72 8.31 -64.18 -19.34
CA TRP A 72 9.59 -64.89 -19.37
C TRP A 72 9.41 -66.37 -19.68
N ILE A 73 10.31 -66.88 -20.50
CA ILE A 73 10.39 -68.30 -20.85
C ILE A 73 11.82 -68.83 -20.70
N VAL A 74 11.94 -70.12 -20.42
CA VAL A 74 13.16 -70.90 -20.66
C VAL A 74 12.88 -71.88 -21.79
N ALA A 75 13.83 -72.05 -22.70
CA ALA A 75 13.79 -73.03 -23.77
C ALA A 75 14.81 -74.15 -23.53
N ALA A 76 14.43 -75.41 -23.75
CA ALA A 76 15.42 -76.49 -23.73
C ALA A 76 16.41 -76.35 -24.90
N GLU A 77 15.92 -75.95 -26.08
CA GLU A 77 16.75 -75.72 -27.26
C GLU A 77 16.29 -74.50 -28.07
N MET A 78 17.25 -73.85 -28.73
CA MET A 78 17.01 -72.78 -29.70
C MET A 78 17.59 -73.24 -31.04
N VAL A 79 16.73 -73.45 -32.04
CA VAL A 79 17.09 -74.04 -33.34
C VAL A 79 16.76 -73.07 -34.46
N GLU A 80 17.71 -72.78 -35.33
CA GLU A 80 17.53 -71.91 -36.49
C GLU A 80 17.18 -72.73 -37.74
N THR A 81 16.02 -72.44 -38.34
CA THR A 81 15.59 -73.04 -39.61
C THR A 81 15.24 -71.96 -40.63
N SER A 82 14.04 -71.38 -40.55
CA SER A 82 13.64 -70.18 -41.29
C SER A 82 13.82 -68.90 -40.46
N ARG A 83 13.82 -69.05 -39.14
CA ARG A 83 14.17 -68.07 -38.11
C ARG A 83 14.61 -68.85 -36.87
N LEU A 84 15.18 -68.17 -35.88
CA LEU A 84 15.51 -68.80 -34.61
C LEU A 84 14.23 -69.16 -33.85
N PHE A 85 14.01 -70.45 -33.57
CA PHE A 85 12.86 -70.96 -32.84
C PHE A 85 13.24 -71.51 -31.46
N ALA A 86 12.48 -71.15 -30.43
CA ALA A 86 12.56 -71.72 -29.09
C ALA A 86 11.62 -72.94 -29.01
N ARG A 87 12.18 -74.11 -28.66
CA ARG A 87 11.44 -75.38 -28.55
C ARG A 87 11.49 -75.90 -27.12
N THR A 88 10.46 -76.66 -26.76
CA THR A 88 10.27 -77.20 -25.39
C THR A 88 10.40 -76.07 -24.36
N VAL A 89 9.48 -75.12 -24.44
CA VAL A 89 9.49 -73.90 -23.64
C VAL A 89 8.62 -74.04 -22.39
N ALA A 90 9.03 -73.39 -21.31
CA ALA A 90 8.26 -73.27 -20.08
C ALA A 90 8.20 -71.81 -19.61
N ASN A 91 7.11 -71.41 -18.96
CA ASN A 91 6.98 -70.09 -18.33
C ASN A 91 7.77 -70.07 -17.02
N ILE A 92 8.48 -68.98 -16.77
CA ILE A 92 9.29 -68.81 -15.56
C ILE A 92 9.07 -67.42 -14.95
N ASP A 93 9.38 -67.28 -13.66
CA ASP A 93 9.29 -66.00 -12.95
C ASP A 93 10.62 -65.25 -12.98
N SER A 94 10.59 -63.93 -13.15
CA SER A 94 11.77 -63.08 -13.07
C SER A 94 12.49 -63.12 -11.72
N ASN A 95 11.74 -63.33 -10.64
CA ASN A 95 12.26 -63.39 -9.28
C ASN A 95 13.19 -64.60 -9.04
N TRP A 96 13.22 -65.58 -9.94
CA TRP A 96 14.10 -66.74 -9.83
C TRP A 96 15.51 -66.48 -10.35
N PHE A 97 15.68 -65.51 -11.27
CA PHE A 97 16.94 -65.35 -12.00
C PHE A 97 18.10 -64.86 -11.14
N GLU A 98 17.89 -63.90 -10.26
CA GLU A 98 19.00 -63.29 -9.49
C GLU A 98 19.68 -64.32 -8.56
N ALA A 99 18.86 -65.12 -7.85
CA ALA A 99 19.35 -66.17 -6.96
C ALA A 99 20.06 -67.32 -7.70
N LEU A 100 19.57 -67.69 -8.89
CA LEU A 100 20.16 -68.76 -9.71
C LEU A 100 21.37 -68.28 -10.52
N GLY A 101 21.35 -67.03 -10.98
CA GLY A 101 22.40 -66.41 -11.77
C GLY A 101 23.65 -66.06 -10.96
N GLY A 102 23.49 -65.72 -9.67
CA GLY A 102 24.61 -65.46 -8.76
C GLY A 102 25.62 -64.49 -9.35
N ASN A 103 26.87 -64.94 -9.50
CA ASN A 103 27.98 -64.13 -10.04
C ASN A 103 27.86 -63.80 -11.53
N GLN A 104 26.91 -64.39 -12.26
CA GLN A 104 26.66 -64.10 -13.69
C GLN A 104 25.78 -62.86 -13.87
N CYS A 105 25.11 -62.40 -12.81
CA CYS A 105 24.35 -61.17 -12.82
C CYS A 105 25.29 -59.96 -12.83
N LYS A 106 24.99 -58.98 -13.68
CA LYS A 106 25.65 -57.67 -13.71
C LYS A 106 24.74 -56.61 -13.11
N TYR A 107 25.26 -55.90 -12.13
CA TYR A 107 24.59 -54.83 -11.42
C TYR A 107 25.03 -53.49 -11.99
N THR A 108 24.08 -52.61 -12.29
CA THR A 108 24.34 -51.24 -12.75
C THR A 108 23.53 -50.29 -11.89
N TYR A 109 24.16 -49.22 -11.41
CA TYR A 109 23.53 -48.25 -10.53
C TYR A 109 23.28 -46.96 -11.28
N MET A 110 22.08 -46.41 -11.15
CA MET A 110 21.62 -45.24 -11.88
C MET A 110 20.99 -44.22 -10.95
N LYS A 111 21.06 -42.94 -11.34
CA LYS A 111 20.42 -41.80 -10.67
C LYS A 111 20.70 -41.79 -9.15
N PRO A 112 21.97 -41.73 -8.72
CA PRO A 112 22.25 -41.53 -7.31
C PRO A 112 21.66 -40.17 -6.88
N HIS A 113 20.88 -40.17 -5.81
CA HIS A 113 20.15 -39.00 -5.34
C HIS A 113 19.94 -39.04 -3.84
N TRP A 114 19.75 -37.86 -3.26
CA TRP A 114 19.36 -37.74 -1.87
C TRP A 114 17.89 -38.12 -1.68
N GLU A 115 17.61 -39.09 -0.79
CA GLU A 115 16.24 -39.45 -0.43
C GLU A 115 15.90 -38.96 0.98
N ARG A 116 15.34 -37.74 1.08
CA ARG A 116 14.91 -37.11 2.34
C ARG A 116 14.08 -38.03 3.24
N SER A 117 13.27 -38.90 2.63
CA SER A 117 12.35 -39.78 3.35
C SER A 117 13.07 -40.86 4.16
N ARG A 118 14.20 -41.37 3.63
CA ARG A 118 15.05 -42.38 4.26
C ARG A 118 16.22 -41.77 5.02
N GLY A 119 16.61 -40.54 4.66
CA GLY A 119 17.76 -39.86 5.26
C GLY A 119 19.10 -40.47 4.82
N GLU A 120 19.15 -41.04 3.62
CA GLU A 120 20.34 -41.62 3.00
C GLU A 120 20.40 -41.28 1.51
N VAL A 121 21.58 -41.38 0.91
CA VAL A 121 21.72 -41.34 -0.55
C VAL A 121 21.31 -42.70 -1.12
N ALA A 122 20.30 -42.67 -1.98
CA ALA A 122 19.75 -43.83 -2.65
C ALA A 122 20.10 -43.82 -4.15
N ALA A 123 20.08 -44.98 -4.76
CA ALA A 123 20.18 -45.13 -6.21
C ALA A 123 19.24 -46.23 -6.68
N TYR A 124 19.04 -46.29 -7.98
CA TYR A 124 18.31 -47.38 -8.61
C TYR A 124 19.30 -48.40 -9.16
N GLU A 125 19.19 -49.64 -8.68
CA GLU A 125 19.93 -50.77 -9.18
C GLU A 125 19.14 -51.46 -10.29
N GLN A 126 19.81 -51.67 -11.42
CA GLN A 126 19.35 -52.51 -12.52
C GLN A 126 20.20 -53.78 -12.53
N VAL A 127 19.55 -54.94 -12.50
CA VAL A 127 20.22 -56.24 -12.58
C VAL A 127 19.98 -56.84 -13.96
N SER A 128 21.06 -57.22 -14.62
CA SER A 128 21.02 -57.89 -15.92
C SER A 128 21.68 -59.26 -15.87
N LEU A 129 21.14 -60.20 -16.63
CA LEU A 129 21.70 -61.54 -16.81
C LEU A 129 21.79 -61.80 -18.31
N TYR A 130 23.01 -62.07 -18.81
CA TYR A 130 23.29 -62.28 -20.24
C TYR A 130 22.75 -61.20 -21.21
N GLY A 131 22.73 -59.94 -20.75
CA GLY A 131 22.24 -58.80 -21.54
C GLY A 131 20.72 -58.59 -21.49
N LEU A 132 19.99 -59.43 -20.75
CA LEU A 132 18.57 -59.23 -20.46
C LEU A 132 18.41 -58.57 -19.09
N ILE A 133 17.54 -57.57 -18.99
CA ILE A 133 17.24 -56.89 -17.73
C ILE A 133 16.25 -57.75 -16.95
N ILE A 134 16.71 -58.32 -15.83
CA ILE A 134 15.90 -59.18 -14.96
C ILE A 134 15.25 -58.39 -13.82
N VAL A 135 15.93 -57.34 -13.35
CA VAL A 135 15.39 -56.36 -12.40
C VAL A 135 15.59 -54.98 -13.02
N PRO A 136 14.52 -54.30 -13.49
CA PRO A 136 14.66 -53.02 -14.18
C PRO A 136 15.05 -51.88 -13.24
N GLU A 137 14.46 -51.84 -12.04
CA GLU A 137 14.67 -50.75 -11.10
C GLU A 137 14.38 -51.22 -9.67
N ARG A 138 15.41 -51.32 -8.84
CA ARG A 138 15.31 -51.61 -7.40
C ARG A 138 15.98 -50.49 -6.60
N PRO A 139 15.28 -49.82 -5.67
CA PRO A 139 15.89 -48.81 -4.82
C PRO A 139 16.89 -49.46 -3.85
N VAL A 140 18.13 -48.99 -3.86
CA VAL A 140 19.22 -49.46 -3.00
C VAL A 140 19.91 -48.31 -2.29
N SER A 141 20.48 -48.59 -1.12
CA SER A 141 21.32 -47.62 -0.39
C SER A 141 22.65 -47.47 -1.13
N TYR A 142 22.88 -46.29 -1.70
CA TYR A 142 24.00 -46.04 -2.61
C TYR A 142 25.32 -45.84 -1.89
N GLY A 143 25.26 -45.39 -0.63
CA GLY A 143 26.44 -45.10 0.17
C GLY A 143 27.40 -46.27 0.38
N ARG A 144 26.91 -47.52 0.34
CA ARG A 144 27.77 -48.72 0.41
C ARG A 144 28.43 -49.09 -0.92
N ILE A 145 27.84 -48.63 -2.01
CA ILE A 145 28.26 -48.97 -3.38
C ILE A 145 29.34 -47.98 -3.83
N ASN A 146 29.07 -46.69 -3.70
CA ASN A 146 30.03 -45.62 -3.98
C ASN A 146 30.03 -44.60 -2.82
N PRO A 147 30.82 -44.82 -1.76
CA PRO A 147 30.84 -43.95 -0.60
C PRO A 147 31.29 -42.52 -0.88
N GLU A 148 32.13 -42.31 -1.90
CA GLU A 148 32.69 -41.00 -2.24
C GLU A 148 31.63 -40.13 -2.89
N GLU A 149 31.07 -40.57 -4.02
CA GLU A 149 29.99 -39.86 -4.72
C GLU A 149 28.75 -39.68 -3.82
N ALA A 150 28.40 -40.70 -3.04
CA ALA A 150 27.31 -40.59 -2.08
C ALA A 150 27.59 -39.56 -0.97
N SER A 151 28.84 -39.42 -0.52
CA SER A 151 29.21 -38.39 0.45
C SER A 151 29.08 -36.98 -0.15
N GLU A 152 29.41 -36.81 -1.43
CA GLU A 152 29.25 -35.52 -2.11
C GLU A 152 27.77 -35.14 -2.25
N ILE A 153 26.93 -36.07 -2.72
CA ILE A 153 25.47 -35.86 -2.83
C ILE A 153 24.86 -35.56 -1.45
N PHE A 154 25.29 -36.28 -0.42
CA PHE A 154 24.84 -36.05 0.96
C PHE A 154 25.18 -34.63 1.43
N ILE A 155 26.43 -34.19 1.26
CA ILE A 155 26.83 -32.86 1.72
C ILE A 155 26.04 -31.78 0.97
N ARG A 156 25.91 -31.88 -0.35
CA ARG A 156 25.20 -30.89 -1.17
C ARG A 156 23.72 -30.79 -0.78
N SER A 157 22.99 -31.90 -0.85
CA SER A 157 21.54 -31.85 -0.62
C SER A 157 21.17 -31.80 0.86
N ALA A 158 21.80 -32.62 1.71
CA ALA A 158 21.40 -32.69 3.11
C ALA A 158 21.97 -31.55 3.95
N LEU A 159 23.23 -31.13 3.73
CA LEU A 159 23.92 -30.17 4.62
C LEU A 159 23.95 -28.74 4.07
N VAL A 160 24.18 -28.55 2.77
CA VAL A 160 24.23 -27.22 2.13
C VAL A 160 22.80 -26.73 1.85
N GLU A 161 22.02 -27.48 1.07
CA GLU A 161 20.61 -27.14 0.78
C GLU A 161 19.70 -27.32 2.02
N GLY A 162 20.12 -28.15 2.98
CA GLY A 162 19.38 -28.40 4.21
C GLY A 162 18.14 -29.27 4.05
N ASP A 163 18.07 -30.11 3.00
CA ASP A 163 16.90 -30.96 2.72
C ASP A 163 16.82 -32.18 3.65
N ILE A 164 16.61 -31.94 4.94
CA ILE A 164 16.44 -33.00 5.93
C ILE A 164 15.13 -32.84 6.70
N ARG A 165 14.62 -33.93 7.28
CA ARG A 165 13.39 -33.89 8.08
C ARG A 165 13.57 -33.13 9.39
N LYS A 166 14.69 -33.36 10.07
CA LYS A 166 14.98 -32.78 11.37
C LYS A 166 16.42 -32.23 11.38
N PRO A 167 16.59 -30.91 11.27
CA PRO A 167 17.90 -30.28 11.38
C PRO A 167 18.63 -30.61 12.67
N LEU A 168 19.93 -30.84 12.56
CA LEU A 168 20.82 -30.99 13.71
C LEU A 168 21.24 -29.61 14.23
N SER A 169 21.65 -29.53 15.50
CA SER A 169 21.90 -28.24 16.18
C SER A 169 22.96 -27.36 15.50
N PHE A 170 24.02 -27.95 14.92
CA PHE A 170 25.01 -27.18 14.16
C PHE A 170 24.44 -26.60 12.87
N MET A 171 23.47 -27.28 12.22
CA MET A 171 22.85 -26.81 10.99
C MET A 171 21.94 -25.61 11.26
N GLU A 172 21.20 -25.64 12.37
CA GLU A 172 20.42 -24.47 12.81
C GLU A 172 21.31 -23.26 13.10
N HIS A 173 22.48 -23.50 13.71
CA HIS A 173 23.49 -22.47 13.95
C HIS A 173 24.02 -21.89 12.63
N ASN A 174 24.46 -22.75 11.70
CA ASN A 174 25.00 -22.32 10.41
C ASN A 174 23.94 -21.59 9.58
N ARG A 175 22.69 -22.08 9.56
CA ARG A 175 21.60 -21.43 8.84
C ARG A 175 21.30 -20.03 9.38
N ARG A 176 21.32 -19.84 10.70
CA ARG A 176 21.15 -18.50 11.30
C ARG A 176 22.25 -17.53 10.87
N LEU A 177 23.51 -17.99 10.77
CA LEU A 177 24.61 -17.16 10.28
C LEU A 177 24.47 -16.83 8.79
N ILE A 178 24.07 -17.79 7.97
CA ILE A 178 23.77 -17.58 6.54
C ILE A 178 22.62 -16.57 6.39
N ASP A 179 21.56 -16.70 7.17
CA ASP A 179 20.42 -15.78 7.19
C ASP A 179 20.84 -14.36 7.62
N GLU A 180 21.74 -14.24 8.61
CA GLU A 180 22.29 -12.95 9.06
C GLU A 180 23.08 -12.26 7.94
N ILE A 181 23.99 -12.98 7.29
CA ILE A 181 24.79 -12.44 6.18
C ILE A 181 23.91 -12.14 4.96
N SER A 182 22.93 -12.98 4.65
CA SER A 182 21.95 -12.72 3.59
C SER A 182 21.12 -11.46 3.86
N ASN A 183 20.81 -11.17 5.13
CA ASN A 183 20.15 -9.92 5.51
C ASN A 183 21.07 -8.71 5.28
N MET A 184 22.36 -8.85 5.61
CA MET A 184 23.37 -7.81 5.30
C MET A 184 23.45 -7.54 3.78
N GLU A 185 23.44 -8.59 2.96
CA GLU A 185 23.36 -8.49 1.50
C GLU A 185 22.11 -7.77 1.01
N ASN A 186 20.93 -8.12 1.56
CA ASN A 186 19.67 -7.45 1.22
C ASN A 186 19.69 -5.97 1.59
N ARG A 187 20.26 -5.61 2.76
CA ARG A 187 20.43 -4.21 3.21
C ARG A 187 21.33 -3.43 2.25
N LEU A 188 22.51 -3.96 1.95
CA LEU A 188 23.51 -3.32 1.10
C LEU A 188 23.18 -3.42 -0.39
N ARG A 189 22.16 -4.20 -0.75
CA ARG A 189 21.73 -4.47 -2.12
C ARG A 189 22.87 -5.04 -2.98
N ARG A 190 23.56 -6.05 -2.46
CA ARG A 190 24.63 -6.79 -3.16
C ARG A 190 24.53 -8.30 -2.90
N ARG A 191 25.20 -9.12 -3.70
CA ARG A 191 25.18 -10.60 -3.66
C ARG A 191 26.59 -11.21 -3.65
N ASP A 192 27.55 -10.44 -3.17
CA ASP A 192 28.99 -10.75 -3.23
C ASP A 192 29.64 -10.84 -1.85
N ILE A 193 28.83 -10.86 -0.78
CA ILE A 193 29.32 -10.90 0.61
C ILE A 193 29.33 -12.34 1.12
N LEU A 194 28.26 -13.10 0.85
CA LEU A 194 28.16 -14.52 1.20
C LEU A 194 29.05 -15.34 0.24
N ILE A 195 29.76 -16.32 0.79
CA ILE A 195 30.48 -17.32 -0.01
C ILE A 195 29.51 -18.19 -0.82
N SER A 196 30.02 -18.89 -1.83
CA SER A 196 29.17 -19.76 -2.66
C SER A 196 28.82 -21.07 -1.96
N ASP A 197 27.77 -21.74 -2.43
CA ASP A 197 27.40 -23.08 -1.97
C ASP A 197 28.56 -24.09 -2.15
N GLU A 198 29.44 -23.88 -3.13
CA GLU A 198 30.66 -24.68 -3.32
C GLU A 198 31.68 -24.49 -2.19
N ASP A 199 31.80 -23.28 -1.65
CA ASP A 199 32.69 -23.00 -0.52
C ASP A 199 32.15 -23.64 0.78
N ILE A 200 30.82 -23.60 0.97
CA ILE A 200 30.12 -24.27 2.07
C ILE A 200 30.27 -25.79 1.94
N PHE A 201 30.14 -26.33 0.72
CA PHE A 201 30.41 -27.72 0.41
C PHE A 201 31.85 -28.09 0.78
N ALA A 202 32.84 -27.31 0.35
CA ALA A 202 34.25 -27.54 0.65
C ALA A 202 34.55 -27.49 2.16
N PHE A 203 33.84 -26.63 2.92
CA PHE A 203 33.93 -26.59 4.38
C PHE A 203 33.53 -27.95 5.00
N TYR A 204 32.42 -28.53 4.57
CA TYR A 204 31.94 -29.81 5.07
C TYR A 204 32.77 -30.99 4.56
N GLN A 205 33.14 -31.00 3.28
CA GLN A 205 33.93 -32.07 2.65
C GLN A 205 35.28 -32.28 3.34
N LYS A 206 35.95 -31.19 3.76
CA LYS A 206 37.21 -31.26 4.53
C LYS A 206 37.06 -31.85 5.94
N ARG A 207 35.83 -31.95 6.46
CA ARG A 207 35.54 -32.32 7.86
C ARG A 207 34.78 -33.63 8.00
N LEU A 208 34.10 -34.06 6.94
CA LEU A 208 33.27 -35.25 6.88
C LEU A 208 33.83 -36.17 5.80
N GLU A 209 34.39 -37.31 6.20
CA GLU A 209 34.85 -38.34 5.27
C GLU A 209 33.90 -39.53 5.27
N LYS A 210 33.42 -39.92 4.08
CA LYS A 210 32.62 -41.13 3.85
C LYS A 210 31.31 -41.19 4.66
N ILE A 211 30.63 -40.04 4.78
CA ILE A 211 29.32 -39.93 5.43
C ILE A 211 28.29 -39.63 4.36
N TYR A 212 27.32 -40.53 4.20
CA TYR A 212 26.32 -40.50 3.13
C TYR A 212 24.88 -40.68 3.64
N ASP A 213 24.68 -40.69 4.95
CA ASP A 213 23.38 -40.84 5.60
C ASP A 213 23.35 -40.18 6.99
N ILE A 214 22.16 -39.79 7.44
CA ILE A 214 21.95 -39.09 8.72
C ILE A 214 22.36 -39.96 9.90
N ARG A 215 22.10 -41.27 9.85
CA ARG A 215 22.39 -42.20 10.96
C ARG A 215 23.91 -42.32 11.18
N THR A 216 24.68 -42.35 10.11
CA THR A 216 26.14 -42.37 10.14
C THR A 216 26.69 -41.02 10.63
N LEU A 217 26.10 -39.89 10.22
CA LEU A 217 26.43 -38.57 10.76
C LEU A 217 26.18 -38.46 12.27
N GLU A 218 25.00 -38.86 12.74
CA GLU A 218 24.65 -38.81 14.18
C GLU A 218 25.59 -39.67 15.03
N LYS A 219 25.93 -40.88 14.54
CA LYS A 219 26.93 -41.74 15.18
C LYS A 219 28.30 -41.08 15.20
N TYR A 220 28.70 -40.43 14.10
CA TYR A 220 29.98 -39.72 14.00
C TYR A 220 30.05 -38.57 15.02
N LEU A 221 28.99 -37.77 15.13
CA LEU A 221 28.88 -36.69 16.12
C LEU A 221 28.93 -37.22 17.56
N LYS A 222 28.21 -38.31 17.84
CA LYS A 222 28.23 -38.95 19.16
C LYS A 222 29.63 -39.48 19.52
N LYS A 223 30.36 -40.03 18.54
CA LYS A 223 31.75 -40.50 18.72
C LYS A 223 32.73 -39.35 18.98
N LYS A 224 32.57 -38.23 18.30
CA LYS A 224 33.39 -37.02 18.52
C LYS A 224 33.04 -36.29 19.81
N GLY A 225 31.84 -36.48 20.35
CA GLY A 225 31.36 -35.85 21.59
C GLY A 225 31.00 -34.37 21.46
N SER A 226 31.09 -33.79 20.26
CA SER A 226 30.79 -32.38 19.99
C SER A 226 30.48 -32.16 18.50
N ASP A 227 29.64 -31.17 18.19
CA ASP A 227 29.34 -30.69 16.84
C ASP A 227 30.13 -29.41 16.45
N ARG A 228 30.97 -28.88 17.36
CA ARG A 228 31.63 -27.58 17.21
C ARG A 228 32.47 -27.45 15.94
N PHE A 229 33.07 -28.53 15.48
CA PHE A 229 33.91 -28.51 14.27
C PHE A 229 33.10 -28.30 12.99
N LEU A 230 31.77 -28.55 13.01
CA LEU A 230 30.84 -28.28 11.91
C LEU A 230 30.10 -26.94 12.05
N ARG A 231 30.28 -26.24 13.17
CA ARG A 231 29.71 -24.90 13.35
C ARG A 231 30.61 -23.89 12.66
N MET A 232 30.10 -23.29 11.60
CA MET A 232 30.75 -22.19 10.89
C MET A 232 30.83 -20.97 11.80
N LYS A 233 31.87 -20.19 11.61
CA LYS A 233 31.98 -18.83 12.12
C LYS A 233 31.59 -17.84 11.03
N LYS A 234 31.40 -16.58 11.41
CA LYS A 234 31.05 -15.52 10.46
C LYS A 234 32.14 -15.34 9.40
N GLU A 235 33.41 -15.49 9.79
CA GLU A 235 34.55 -15.38 8.88
C GLU A 235 34.64 -16.53 7.87
N ASP A 236 34.07 -17.70 8.19
CA ASP A 236 34.01 -18.84 7.27
C ASP A 236 32.99 -18.60 6.14
N LEU A 237 32.04 -17.67 6.34
CA LEU A 237 30.91 -17.42 5.43
C LEU A 237 31.03 -16.10 4.65
N LEU A 238 31.99 -15.24 5.00
CA LEU A 238 32.19 -13.93 4.38
C LEU A 238 33.31 -13.99 3.33
N ARG A 239 33.05 -13.45 2.13
CA ARG A 239 34.12 -13.17 1.15
C ARG A 239 35.01 -12.00 1.58
N TYR A 240 34.39 -10.98 2.15
CA TYR A 240 35.05 -9.81 2.73
C TYR A 240 34.14 -9.21 3.81
N LEU A 241 34.73 -8.46 4.73
CA LEU A 241 33.98 -7.71 5.75
C LEU A 241 33.46 -6.40 5.13
N PRO A 242 32.14 -6.19 5.05
CA PRO A 242 31.58 -4.91 4.61
C PRO A 242 31.87 -3.81 5.63
N ASP A 243 31.94 -2.57 5.14
CA ASP A 243 32.13 -1.38 5.97
C ASP A 243 30.96 -1.19 6.96
N GLU A 244 31.29 -1.13 8.26
CA GLU A 244 30.32 -0.96 9.33
C GLU A 244 29.60 0.39 9.25
N GLU A 245 30.28 1.46 8.81
CA GLU A 245 29.66 2.77 8.63
C GLU A 245 28.58 2.70 7.56
N GLN A 246 28.86 2.03 6.44
CA GLN A 246 27.89 1.84 5.37
C GLN A 246 26.68 1.01 5.84
N LEU A 247 26.90 -0.04 6.63
CA LEU A 247 25.83 -0.87 7.22
C LEU A 247 24.95 -0.08 8.20
N SER A 248 25.53 0.83 8.98
CA SER A 248 24.81 1.66 9.95
C SER A 248 23.73 2.55 9.28
N LEU A 249 23.89 2.87 8.00
CA LEU A 249 22.91 3.62 7.21
C LEU A 249 21.65 2.81 6.88
N PHE A 250 21.65 1.50 7.12
CA PHE A 250 20.52 0.59 6.91
C PHE A 250 20.05 0.01 8.24
N PRO A 251 19.39 0.83 9.09
CA PRO A 251 19.04 0.43 10.45
C PRO A 251 18.01 -0.69 10.47
N GLU A 252 18.01 -1.50 11.53
CA GLU A 252 16.99 -2.55 11.71
C GLU A 252 15.61 -1.99 12.01
N ASN A 253 15.57 -0.77 12.55
CA ASN A 253 14.34 -0.09 12.91
C ASN A 253 14.42 1.38 12.52
N ILE A 254 13.30 1.93 12.08
CA ILE A 254 13.13 3.36 11.79
C ILE A 254 12.01 3.94 12.67
N THR A 255 12.18 5.19 13.07
CA THR A 255 11.15 5.93 13.81
C THR A 255 10.39 6.82 12.84
N LEU A 256 9.06 6.67 12.79
CA LEU A 256 8.16 7.49 11.98
C LEU A 256 7.06 8.04 12.89
N GLY A 257 7.04 9.37 13.06
CA GLY A 257 6.20 10.01 14.07
C GLY A 257 6.56 9.54 15.48
N ALA A 258 5.57 9.08 16.25
CA ALA A 258 5.75 8.57 17.60
C ALA A 258 6.06 7.05 17.68
N HIS A 259 6.16 6.37 16.53
CA HIS A 259 6.23 4.91 16.47
C HIS A 259 7.55 4.41 15.87
N LYS A 260 8.02 3.27 16.36
CA LYS A 260 9.23 2.59 15.88
C LYS A 260 8.84 1.33 15.11
N PHE A 261 9.34 1.20 13.89
CA PHE A 261 9.01 0.12 12.97
C PHE A 261 10.25 -0.68 12.60
N LYS A 262 10.11 -2.02 12.55
CA LYS A 262 11.15 -2.90 12.05
C LYS A 262 11.24 -2.80 10.53
N CYS A 263 12.45 -2.64 10.01
CA CYS A 263 12.75 -2.60 8.59
C CYS A 263 13.03 -4.01 8.07
N ASN A 264 12.30 -4.42 7.04
CA ASN A 264 12.54 -5.65 6.30
C ASN A 264 13.14 -5.29 4.94
N TYR A 265 14.36 -5.73 4.69
CA TYR A 265 15.09 -5.46 3.45
C TYR A 265 15.02 -6.66 2.51
N SER A 266 14.74 -6.41 1.25
CA SER A 266 14.86 -7.39 0.17
C SER A 266 15.63 -6.78 -0.99
N PHE A 267 16.56 -7.56 -1.55
CA PHE A 267 17.26 -7.21 -2.78
C PHE A 267 16.92 -8.19 -3.89
N GLU A 268 15.78 -7.93 -4.54
CA GLU A 268 15.26 -8.75 -5.64
C GLU A 268 14.80 -7.82 -6.76
N PRO A 269 15.73 -7.30 -7.59
CA PRO A 269 15.38 -6.36 -8.65
C PRO A 269 14.23 -6.88 -9.53
N GLY A 270 13.16 -6.09 -9.66
CA GLY A 270 11.95 -6.45 -10.41
C GLY A 270 10.85 -7.14 -9.59
N SER A 271 11.15 -7.56 -8.36
CA SER A 271 10.16 -8.08 -7.41
C SER A 271 9.34 -6.95 -6.79
N LEU A 272 8.06 -7.22 -6.48
CA LEU A 272 7.21 -6.27 -5.77
C LEU A 272 7.67 -6.01 -4.34
N ASP A 273 8.48 -6.89 -3.76
CA ASP A 273 8.98 -6.75 -2.39
C ASP A 273 10.39 -6.14 -2.32
N ASP A 274 10.97 -5.76 -3.47
CA ASP A 274 12.29 -5.12 -3.53
C ASP A 274 12.34 -3.79 -2.77
N GLY A 275 13.45 -3.56 -2.07
CA GLY A 275 13.70 -2.38 -1.26
C GLY A 275 13.41 -2.60 0.23
N VAL A 276 12.98 -1.54 0.90
CA VAL A 276 12.69 -1.55 2.33
C VAL A 276 11.18 -1.58 2.57
N THR A 277 10.74 -2.56 3.36
CA THR A 277 9.36 -2.72 3.82
C THR A 277 9.25 -2.47 5.32
N ILE A 278 8.27 -1.68 5.73
CA ILE A 278 7.84 -1.56 7.12
C ILE A 278 6.47 -2.22 7.32
N LYS A 279 6.31 -2.91 8.45
CA LYS A 279 5.02 -3.48 8.85
C LYS A 279 4.34 -2.53 9.84
N VAL A 280 3.12 -2.11 9.53
CA VAL A 280 2.35 -1.14 10.31
C VAL A 280 1.03 -1.79 10.72
N SER A 281 0.72 -1.81 12.01
CA SER A 281 -0.57 -2.33 12.47
C SER A 281 -1.70 -1.41 11.99
N SER A 282 -2.81 -1.98 11.52
CA SER A 282 -4.00 -1.21 11.11
C SER A 282 -4.47 -0.23 12.20
N ALA A 283 -4.32 -0.57 13.48
CA ALA A 283 -4.71 0.26 14.62
C ALA A 283 -3.95 1.59 14.74
N ILE A 284 -2.72 1.67 14.21
CA ILE A 284 -1.88 2.88 14.26
C ILE A 284 -1.56 3.43 12.87
N ALA A 285 -2.08 2.84 11.80
CA ALA A 285 -1.75 3.26 10.44
C ALA A 285 -2.07 4.74 10.20
N ALA A 286 -3.24 5.20 10.67
CA ALA A 286 -3.68 6.58 10.54
C ALA A 286 -2.91 7.60 11.40
N THR A 287 -2.15 7.16 12.42
CA THR A 287 -1.34 8.05 13.27
C THR A 287 0.06 8.28 12.73
N VAL A 288 0.52 7.45 11.77
CA VAL A 288 1.83 7.61 11.13
C VAL A 288 1.77 8.77 10.12
N PRO A 289 2.61 9.81 10.26
CA PRO A 289 2.66 10.89 9.28
C PRO A 289 3.03 10.36 7.90
N ALA A 290 2.14 10.49 6.92
CA ALA A 290 2.30 9.90 5.59
C ALA A 290 3.56 10.43 4.88
N GLU A 291 3.93 11.68 5.14
CA GLU A 291 5.09 12.37 4.57
C GLU A 291 6.41 11.81 5.11
N SER A 292 6.41 11.25 6.33
CA SER A 292 7.64 10.73 6.96
C SER A 292 8.22 9.53 6.20
N VAL A 293 7.38 8.75 5.51
CA VAL A 293 7.83 7.59 4.69
C VAL A 293 8.59 8.02 3.44
N GLU A 294 8.46 9.28 3.02
CA GLU A 294 9.16 9.83 1.85
C GLU A 294 10.67 9.87 2.08
N TRP A 295 11.13 10.04 3.32
CA TRP A 295 12.54 10.16 3.67
C TRP A 295 13.33 8.87 3.51
N LEU A 296 12.64 7.71 3.51
CA LEU A 296 13.25 6.39 3.36
C LEU A 296 14.31 6.12 4.46
N VAL A 297 15.16 5.12 4.28
CA VAL A 297 16.31 4.83 5.15
C VAL A 297 17.53 5.66 4.71
N PRO A 298 18.45 6.02 5.64
CA PRO A 298 19.62 6.83 5.34
C PRO A 298 20.48 6.31 4.17
N GLY A 299 20.65 4.99 4.06
CA GLY A 299 21.48 4.35 3.05
C GLY A 299 20.96 4.49 1.62
N LEU A 300 19.65 4.69 1.43
CA LEU A 300 19.03 4.90 0.12
C LEU A 300 18.74 6.38 -0.16
N TYR A 301 18.95 7.25 0.83
CA TYR A 301 18.59 8.66 0.74
C TYR A 301 19.35 9.39 -0.37
N ARG A 302 20.68 9.22 -0.43
CA ARG A 302 21.54 9.84 -1.46
C ARG A 302 21.10 9.43 -2.88
N GLU A 303 20.82 8.15 -3.07
CA GLU A 303 20.36 7.61 -4.35
C GLU A 303 18.99 8.17 -4.74
N LYS A 304 18.06 8.28 -3.78
CA LYS A 304 16.74 8.89 -3.97
C LYS A 304 16.83 10.35 -4.42
N ILE A 305 17.62 11.18 -3.74
CA ILE A 305 17.82 12.59 -4.13
C ILE A 305 18.44 12.68 -5.53
N ALA A 306 19.45 11.85 -5.83
CA ALA A 306 20.06 11.82 -7.15
C ALA A 306 19.05 11.43 -8.25
N ALA A 307 18.19 10.45 -8.01
CA ALA A 307 17.15 10.02 -8.93
C ALA A 307 16.10 11.13 -9.15
N LEU A 308 15.65 11.80 -8.09
CA LEU A 308 14.72 12.93 -8.16
C LEU A 308 15.29 14.07 -9.01
N ILE A 309 16.53 14.50 -8.76
CA ILE A 309 17.19 15.58 -9.52
C ILE A 309 17.38 15.17 -10.99
N LYS A 310 17.81 13.93 -11.26
CA LYS A 310 17.96 13.43 -12.62
C LYS A 310 16.65 13.33 -13.38
N GLY A 311 15.53 13.09 -12.71
CA GLY A 311 14.21 13.02 -13.35
C GLY A 311 13.58 14.40 -13.63
N LEU A 312 14.06 15.48 -13.01
CA LEU A 312 13.54 16.84 -13.24
C LEU A 312 13.58 17.23 -14.73
N PRO A 313 12.65 18.08 -15.21
CA PRO A 313 12.71 18.65 -16.56
C PRO A 313 14.05 19.33 -16.87
N LYS A 314 14.42 19.35 -18.15
CA LYS A 314 15.75 19.81 -18.64
C LYS A 314 16.10 21.22 -18.15
N ASP A 315 15.12 22.12 -18.06
CA ASP A 315 15.32 23.52 -17.69
C ASP A 315 15.74 23.70 -16.22
N TYR A 316 15.21 22.88 -15.32
CA TYR A 316 15.62 22.86 -13.91
C TYR A 316 16.91 22.08 -13.71
N ARG A 317 17.02 20.91 -14.35
CA ARG A 317 18.16 20.00 -14.17
C ARG A 317 19.49 20.65 -14.53
N LYS A 318 19.54 21.42 -15.64
CA LYS A 318 20.75 22.13 -16.08
C LYS A 318 21.32 23.09 -15.02
N GLN A 319 20.45 23.70 -14.22
CA GLN A 319 20.83 24.65 -13.17
C GLN A 319 21.40 23.96 -11.91
N LEU A 320 21.26 22.63 -11.82
CA LEU A 320 21.71 21.81 -10.69
C LEU A 320 22.90 20.88 -11.06
N VAL A 321 23.52 21.11 -12.22
CA VAL A 321 24.73 20.39 -12.64
C VAL A 321 25.97 21.07 -12.05
N PRO A 322 26.96 20.33 -11.51
CA PRO A 322 27.07 18.87 -11.45
C PRO A 322 26.14 18.21 -10.43
N VAL A 323 25.37 17.19 -10.88
CA VAL A 323 24.36 16.53 -10.03
C VAL A 323 24.98 15.90 -8.78
N ALA A 324 26.16 15.29 -8.91
CA ALA A 324 26.85 14.68 -7.77
C ALA A 324 27.11 15.70 -6.64
N ASN A 325 27.70 16.86 -7.00
CA ASN A 325 27.99 17.92 -6.04
C ASN A 325 26.71 18.47 -5.40
N THR A 326 25.67 18.69 -6.20
CA THR A 326 24.38 19.17 -5.69
C THR A 326 23.75 18.18 -4.71
N VAL A 327 23.79 16.88 -5.03
CA VAL A 327 23.30 15.82 -4.14
C VAL A 327 24.10 15.81 -2.83
N ASP A 328 25.42 15.89 -2.89
CA ASP A 328 26.26 15.85 -1.69
C ASP A 328 26.00 17.07 -0.78
N ILE A 329 25.81 18.26 -1.35
CA ILE A 329 25.39 19.46 -0.60
C ILE A 329 24.04 19.23 0.07
N ILE A 330 23.03 18.70 -0.66
CA ILE A 330 21.69 18.46 -0.09
C ILE A 330 21.75 17.43 1.04
N VAL A 331 22.44 16.31 0.84
CA VAL A 331 22.51 15.22 1.83
C VAL A 331 23.19 15.67 3.12
N ASN A 332 24.18 16.56 3.03
CA ASN A 332 24.97 17.02 4.18
C ASN A 332 24.37 18.27 4.87
N GLU A 333 23.79 19.19 4.12
CA GLU A 333 23.35 20.50 4.64
C GLU A 333 21.83 20.60 4.87
N MET A 334 20.99 19.77 4.22
CA MET A 334 19.53 19.89 4.33
C MET A 334 19.03 19.32 5.66
N PRO A 335 18.31 20.11 6.49
CA PRO A 335 17.67 19.60 7.70
C PRO A 335 16.68 18.49 7.40
N LYS A 336 16.71 17.42 8.19
CA LYS A 336 15.77 16.30 8.10
C LYS A 336 14.58 16.58 9.03
N GLU A 337 13.70 17.47 8.59
CA GLU A 337 12.47 17.79 9.30
C GLU A 337 11.40 16.70 9.03
N SER A 338 10.47 16.46 9.97
CA SER A 338 9.41 15.43 9.82
C SER A 338 8.28 15.84 8.86
N THR A 339 8.56 16.77 7.95
CA THR A 339 7.68 17.31 6.91
C THR A 339 7.86 16.55 5.59
N SER A 340 7.18 16.97 4.51
CA SER A 340 7.32 16.35 3.19
C SER A 340 8.71 16.59 2.61
N LEU A 341 9.38 15.50 2.21
CA LEU A 341 10.69 15.52 1.57
C LEU A 341 10.71 16.45 0.36
N ILE A 342 9.66 16.39 -0.45
CA ILE A 342 9.55 17.15 -1.70
C ILE A 342 9.43 18.65 -1.42
N ALA A 343 8.62 19.04 -0.44
CA ALA A 343 8.47 20.43 -0.04
C ALA A 343 9.79 21.00 0.50
N ASP A 344 10.49 20.22 1.32
CA ASP A 344 11.74 20.66 1.93
C ASP A 344 12.88 20.72 0.92
N LEU A 345 12.93 19.78 -0.02
CA LEU A 345 13.86 19.79 -1.15
C LEU A 345 13.67 21.05 -2.01
N SER A 346 12.42 21.39 -2.36
CA SER A 346 12.10 22.62 -3.09
C SER A 346 12.53 23.88 -2.33
N LYS A 347 12.22 23.97 -1.03
CA LYS A 347 12.63 25.10 -0.18
C LYS A 347 14.14 25.22 -0.07
N PHE A 348 14.84 24.11 0.16
CA PHE A 348 16.28 24.07 0.30
C PHE A 348 16.97 24.48 -1.00
N ILE A 349 16.53 23.94 -2.13
CA ILE A 349 17.12 24.27 -3.44
C ILE A 349 16.92 25.74 -3.79
N LEU A 350 15.75 26.31 -3.51
CA LEU A 350 15.51 27.74 -3.70
C LEU A 350 16.41 28.61 -2.83
N ARG A 351 16.62 28.24 -1.56
CA ARG A 351 17.48 28.99 -0.63
C ARG A 351 18.96 28.90 -1.03
N ARG A 352 19.43 27.68 -1.31
CA ARG A 352 20.86 27.38 -1.50
C ARG A 352 21.35 27.63 -2.92
N PHE A 353 20.56 27.27 -3.92
CA PHE A 353 20.93 27.33 -5.35
C PHE A 353 20.16 28.40 -6.13
N ARG A 354 19.16 29.06 -5.52
CA ARG A 354 18.31 30.08 -6.17
C ARG A 354 17.49 29.56 -7.35
N VAL A 355 17.24 28.25 -7.40
CA VAL A 355 16.40 27.61 -8.41
C VAL A 355 15.02 27.34 -7.80
N ASP A 356 13.97 27.91 -8.39
CA ASP A 356 12.59 27.73 -7.92
C ASP A 356 11.96 26.50 -8.59
N ILE A 357 11.81 25.41 -7.83
CA ILE A 357 11.24 24.15 -8.32
C ILE A 357 9.94 23.90 -7.56
N PRO A 358 8.77 24.03 -8.20
CA PRO A 358 7.49 23.73 -7.55
C PRO A 358 7.37 22.24 -7.16
N PRO A 359 6.76 21.89 -6.02
CA PRO A 359 6.58 20.50 -5.57
C PRO A 359 5.97 19.57 -6.63
N LEU A 360 5.00 20.08 -7.41
CA LEU A 360 4.29 19.34 -8.46
C LEU A 360 5.17 18.91 -9.65
N ILE A 361 6.36 19.49 -9.80
CA ILE A 361 7.28 19.19 -10.91
C ILE A 361 8.17 17.98 -10.60
N TRP A 362 8.25 17.55 -9.34
CA TRP A 362 9.10 16.42 -8.96
C TRP A 362 8.56 15.09 -9.52
N PRO A 363 9.43 14.24 -10.08
CA PRO A 363 9.05 13.04 -10.79
C PRO A 363 8.88 11.83 -9.84
N GLU A 364 8.11 11.98 -8.75
CA GLU A 364 7.97 10.93 -7.72
C GLU A 364 7.48 9.60 -8.29
N ALA A 365 6.54 9.65 -9.23
CA ALA A 365 6.00 8.45 -9.89
C ALA A 365 7.07 7.66 -10.65
N GLN A 366 8.08 8.35 -11.20
CA GLN A 366 9.14 7.76 -12.02
C GLN A 366 10.31 7.22 -11.20
N LEU A 367 10.30 7.40 -9.87
CA LEU A 367 11.33 6.82 -9.01
C LEU A 367 11.33 5.28 -9.12
N PRO A 368 12.51 4.64 -9.18
CA PRO A 368 12.65 3.21 -8.97
C PRO A 368 11.93 2.73 -7.71
N ASP A 369 11.34 1.54 -7.78
CA ASP A 369 10.48 1.03 -6.72
C ASP A 369 11.20 0.79 -5.39
N HIS A 370 12.50 0.47 -5.42
CA HIS A 370 13.31 0.32 -4.21
C HIS A 370 13.63 1.65 -3.51
N LEU A 371 13.43 2.78 -4.19
CA LEU A 371 13.58 4.14 -3.63
C LEU A 371 12.26 4.71 -3.07
N LYS A 372 11.21 3.88 -3.07
CA LYS A 372 9.92 4.16 -2.43
C LYS A 372 9.75 3.18 -1.28
N MET A 373 9.51 3.68 -0.06
CA MET A 373 9.29 2.83 1.09
C MET A 373 8.03 2.00 0.87
N ARG A 374 8.13 0.68 1.07
CA ARG A 374 6.99 -0.22 1.01
C ARG A 374 6.36 -0.32 2.39
N ILE A 375 5.04 -0.23 2.45
CA ILE A 375 4.25 -0.29 3.67
C ILE A 375 3.38 -1.53 3.58
N SER A 376 3.44 -2.37 4.60
CA SER A 376 2.59 -3.55 4.76
C SER A 376 1.71 -3.34 5.99
N ILE A 377 0.40 -3.19 5.76
CA ILE A 377 -0.58 -3.06 6.84
C ILE A 377 -0.94 -4.44 7.34
N THR A 378 -0.74 -4.66 8.64
CA THR A 378 -0.98 -5.93 9.31
C THR A 378 -2.16 -5.85 10.25
N GLY A 379 -2.99 -6.89 10.26
CA GLY A 379 -4.06 -7.07 11.22
C GLY A 379 -3.55 -7.50 12.61
N PRO A 380 -4.47 -7.73 13.57
CA PRO A 380 -4.12 -8.06 14.95
C PRO A 380 -3.28 -9.32 15.10
N ASN A 381 -3.43 -10.31 14.19
CA ASN A 381 -2.70 -11.58 14.27
C ASN A 381 -1.44 -11.58 13.38
N GLY A 382 -1.06 -10.42 12.81
CA GLY A 382 0.13 -10.26 11.96
C GLY A 382 -0.07 -10.61 10.49
N GLU A 383 -1.29 -10.97 10.09
CA GLU A 383 -1.69 -11.18 8.70
C GLU A 383 -1.64 -9.87 7.90
N VAL A 384 -1.18 -9.93 6.65
CA VAL A 384 -1.11 -8.75 5.78
C VAL A 384 -2.49 -8.46 5.20
N ILE A 385 -3.07 -7.32 5.57
CA ILE A 385 -4.37 -6.85 5.04
C ILE A 385 -4.15 -6.15 3.70
N SER A 386 -3.12 -5.30 3.62
CA SER A 386 -2.79 -4.55 2.41
C SER A 386 -1.29 -4.25 2.36
N SER A 387 -0.76 -4.04 1.16
CA SER A 387 0.63 -3.60 1.00
C SER A 387 0.79 -2.73 -0.24
N GLY A 388 1.65 -1.72 -0.16
CA GLY A 388 1.86 -0.78 -1.25
C GLY A 388 3.03 0.17 -1.01
N ARG A 389 3.33 1.00 -2.00
CA ARG A 389 4.34 2.07 -1.94
C ARG A 389 3.72 3.47 -1.91
N ASP A 390 2.40 3.52 -2.06
CA ASP A 390 1.64 4.76 -1.99
C ASP A 390 1.36 5.07 -0.51
N LYS A 391 1.81 6.25 -0.06
CA LYS A 391 1.61 6.75 1.30
C LYS A 391 0.13 6.86 1.68
N THR A 392 -0.78 6.98 0.71
CA THR A 392 -2.24 6.97 0.97
C THR A 392 -2.73 5.69 1.63
N ILE A 393 -1.96 4.60 1.57
CA ILE A 393 -2.31 3.34 2.25
C ILE A 393 -2.44 3.51 3.77
N LEU A 394 -1.70 4.45 4.38
CA LEU A 394 -1.77 4.76 5.81
C LEU A 394 -3.07 5.46 6.20
N SER A 395 -3.71 6.15 5.25
CA SER A 395 -4.93 6.92 5.45
C SER A 395 -6.17 6.27 4.85
N ARG A 396 -6.06 5.09 4.21
CA ARG A 396 -7.22 4.37 3.71
C ARG A 396 -8.00 3.82 4.89
N ASP A 397 -9.31 4.03 4.87
CA ASP A 397 -10.29 3.38 5.74
C ASP A 397 -10.28 1.87 5.49
N ILE A 398 -9.23 1.19 5.97
CA ILE A 398 -9.07 -0.26 5.89
C ILE A 398 -9.73 -0.83 7.14
N PHE A 399 -11.06 -0.77 7.15
CA PHE A 399 -11.87 -1.38 8.19
C PHE A 399 -12.43 -2.70 7.66
N SER A 400 -11.93 -3.81 8.19
CA SER A 400 -12.46 -5.16 7.93
C SER A 400 -13.04 -5.76 9.22
N MET A 401 -13.87 -6.79 9.05
CA MET A 401 -14.85 -7.37 9.99
C MET A 401 -14.35 -7.75 11.41
N ALA A 402 -13.04 -7.72 11.69
CA ALA A 402 -12.48 -8.01 13.01
C ALA A 402 -12.60 -6.84 14.01
N ASP A 403 -12.93 -5.63 13.54
CA ASP A 403 -13.12 -4.45 14.39
C ASP A 403 -14.57 -4.23 14.81
N GLN A 404 -15.54 -5.07 14.41
CA GLN A 404 -16.93 -4.89 14.83
C GLN A 404 -17.05 -4.97 16.36
N ASP A 405 -16.37 -5.92 16.98
CA ASP A 405 -16.36 -6.07 18.44
C ASP A 405 -15.67 -4.90 19.16
N LYS A 406 -14.64 -4.28 18.55
CA LYS A 406 -13.93 -3.12 19.13
C LYS A 406 -14.64 -1.79 18.88
N ILE A 407 -15.27 -1.62 17.72
CA ILE A 407 -16.14 -0.49 17.40
C ILE A 407 -17.36 -0.56 18.31
N ASP A 408 -17.95 -1.74 18.49
CA ASP A 408 -19.08 -1.94 19.41
C ASP A 408 -18.67 -1.67 20.86
N GLU A 409 -17.45 -2.06 21.28
CA GLU A 409 -16.91 -1.74 22.61
C GLU A 409 -16.71 -0.22 22.78
N PHE A 410 -16.08 0.44 21.81
CA PHE A 410 -15.87 1.89 21.81
C PHE A 410 -17.20 2.66 21.81
N GLU A 411 -18.15 2.27 20.98
CA GLU A 411 -19.50 2.86 20.91
C GLU A 411 -20.31 2.61 22.19
N CYS A 412 -20.16 1.46 22.85
CA CYS A 412 -20.76 1.22 24.17
C CYS A 412 -20.15 2.12 25.24
N ALA A 413 -18.81 2.17 25.34
CA ALA A 413 -18.11 3.00 26.32
C ALA A 413 -18.38 4.49 26.11
N LYS A 414 -18.56 4.91 24.85
CA LYS A 414 -19.00 6.26 24.48
C LYS A 414 -20.40 6.55 25.01
N LYS A 415 -21.40 5.72 24.65
CA LYS A 415 -22.80 5.93 25.05
C LYS A 415 -23.03 5.98 26.56
N GLU A 416 -22.23 5.27 27.35
CA GLU A 416 -22.33 5.28 28.82
C GLU A 416 -22.01 6.65 29.45
N GLN A 417 -21.21 7.50 28.78
CA GLN A 417 -20.83 8.82 29.27
C GLN A 417 -21.50 9.98 28.52
N GLU A 418 -22.29 9.67 27.49
CA GLU A 418 -23.05 10.67 26.75
C GLU A 418 -24.33 11.05 27.49
N ILE A 419 -24.63 12.35 27.50
CA ILE A 419 -25.82 12.89 28.16
C ILE A 419 -26.72 13.45 27.07
N ILE A 420 -27.96 12.98 27.02
CA ILE A 420 -28.97 13.38 26.03
C ILE A 420 -29.99 14.35 26.63
N ASN A 421 -30.85 14.95 25.79
CA ASN A 421 -31.93 15.86 26.22
C ASN A 421 -31.47 17.04 27.11
N ILE A 422 -30.26 17.55 26.89
CA ILE A 422 -29.73 18.69 27.63
C ILE A 422 -30.45 19.96 27.16
N THR A 423 -30.99 20.72 28.13
CA THR A 423 -31.73 21.97 27.90
C THR A 423 -31.21 23.14 28.73
N LYS A 424 -30.33 22.87 29.70
CA LYS A 424 -29.64 23.83 30.55
C LYS A 424 -28.25 23.29 30.89
N TRP A 425 -27.34 24.14 31.36
CA TRP A 425 -26.03 23.68 31.82
C TRP A 425 -26.19 22.90 33.13
N ASN A 426 -26.16 21.57 33.09
CA ASN A 426 -26.38 20.72 34.27
C ASN A 426 -25.57 19.41 34.23
N PHE A 427 -24.46 19.40 33.51
CA PHE A 427 -23.62 18.23 33.24
C PHE A 427 -22.18 18.39 33.74
N GLY A 428 -21.91 19.44 34.53
CA GLY A 428 -20.57 19.77 35.02
C GLY A 428 -19.69 20.46 33.98
N ASP A 429 -18.45 20.76 34.39
CA ASP A 429 -17.44 21.37 33.52
C ASP A 429 -16.85 20.34 32.56
N LEU A 430 -16.63 20.75 31.32
CA LEU A 430 -16.14 19.89 30.24
C LEU A 430 -14.62 19.99 30.12
N PRO A 431 -13.84 18.96 30.53
CA PRO A 431 -12.39 18.98 30.31
C PRO A 431 -12.05 18.89 28.82
N ASP A 432 -10.87 19.36 28.40
CA ASP A 432 -10.46 19.29 26.98
C ASP A 432 -10.37 17.85 26.45
N THR A 433 -10.03 16.89 27.32
CA THR A 433 -9.93 15.47 27.01
C THR A 433 -10.43 14.61 28.16
N ILE A 434 -11.05 13.48 27.84
CA ILE A 434 -11.43 12.43 28.80
C ILE A 434 -10.78 11.12 28.36
N THR A 435 -10.40 10.27 29.31
CA THR A 435 -9.99 8.89 29.02
C THR A 435 -11.13 7.95 29.34
N ILE A 436 -11.68 7.26 28.33
CA ILE A 436 -12.66 6.20 28.51
C ILE A 436 -11.97 4.84 28.49
N THR A 437 -12.44 3.90 29.31
CA THR A 437 -11.89 2.54 29.40
C THR A 437 -12.96 1.53 28.99
N GLY A 438 -12.63 0.65 28.04
CA GLY A 438 -13.50 -0.42 27.58
C GLY A 438 -13.61 -1.57 28.57
N LYS A 439 -14.58 -2.46 28.33
CA LYS A 439 -14.85 -3.65 29.16
C LYS A 439 -13.63 -4.57 29.27
N TYR A 440 -12.74 -4.59 28.27
CA TYR A 440 -11.51 -5.38 28.28
C TYR A 440 -10.26 -4.61 28.71
N GLY A 441 -10.41 -3.39 29.24
CA GLY A 441 -9.31 -2.57 29.77
C GLY A 441 -8.60 -1.68 28.75
N THR A 442 -9.06 -1.66 27.49
CA THR A 442 -8.58 -0.73 26.45
C THR A 442 -8.89 0.71 26.83
N LYS A 443 -7.92 1.63 26.73
CA LYS A 443 -8.12 3.06 27.05
C LYS A 443 -8.10 3.91 25.78
N TRP A 444 -9.09 4.79 25.64
CA TRP A 444 -9.15 5.76 24.55
C TRP A 444 -9.18 7.18 25.09
N VAL A 445 -8.40 8.07 24.47
CA VAL A 445 -8.48 9.51 24.70
C VAL A 445 -9.52 10.08 23.74
N VAL A 446 -10.54 10.73 24.29
CA VAL A 446 -11.67 11.30 23.56
C VAL A 446 -11.90 12.75 23.97
N TYR A 447 -12.55 13.50 23.09
CA TYR A 447 -12.78 14.94 23.23
C TYR A 447 -14.27 15.19 23.44
N PRO A 448 -14.72 15.63 24.63
CA PRO A 448 -16.14 15.90 24.86
C PRO A 448 -16.56 17.22 24.18
N GLY A 449 -17.69 17.17 23.49
CA GLY A 449 -18.31 18.30 22.81
C GLY A 449 -19.83 18.26 22.93
N LEU A 450 -20.47 19.40 22.69
CA LEU A 450 -21.94 19.49 22.66
C LEU A 450 -22.42 19.40 21.22
N GLU A 451 -23.42 18.57 20.93
CA GLU A 451 -23.98 18.41 19.60
C GLU A 451 -25.51 18.62 19.62
N LEU A 452 -26.06 19.07 18.50
CA LEU A 452 -27.50 19.14 18.29
C LEU A 452 -28.11 17.73 18.22
N GLU A 453 -29.08 17.44 19.08
CA GLU A 453 -29.76 16.14 19.09
C GLU A 453 -30.78 16.02 17.95
N LYS A 454 -31.49 17.13 17.67
CA LYS A 454 -32.48 17.26 16.59
C LYS A 454 -32.32 18.60 15.89
N LYS A 455 -32.76 18.66 14.63
CA LYS A 455 -32.74 19.89 13.81
C LYS A 455 -33.65 21.01 14.33
N ASP A 456 -34.49 20.76 15.34
CA ASP A 456 -35.39 21.77 15.91
C ASP A 456 -34.77 22.59 17.04
N ASN A 457 -33.46 22.40 17.35
CA ASN A 457 -32.67 23.16 18.34
C ASN A 457 -33.30 23.21 19.75
N LYS A 458 -34.11 22.20 20.13
CA LYS A 458 -34.79 22.17 21.44
C LYS A 458 -34.02 21.41 22.52
N SER A 459 -33.11 20.56 22.10
CA SER A 459 -32.23 19.78 22.97
C SER A 459 -30.87 19.61 22.31
N ILE A 460 -29.85 19.58 23.15
CA ILE A 460 -28.50 19.19 22.77
C ILE A 460 -28.12 17.91 23.51
N LYS A 461 -27.04 17.29 23.08
CA LYS A 461 -26.41 16.14 23.76
C LYS A 461 -24.94 16.41 23.97
N LEU A 462 -24.38 15.86 25.03
CA LEU A 462 -22.94 15.74 25.23
C LEU A 462 -22.50 14.48 24.48
N GLN A 463 -21.58 14.67 23.52
CA GLN A 463 -21.05 13.62 22.66
C GLN A 463 -19.52 13.56 22.77
N LEU A 464 -18.96 12.36 22.67
CA LEU A 464 -17.51 12.14 22.66
C LEU A 464 -17.00 11.97 21.22
N PHE A 465 -15.97 12.73 20.88
CA PHE A 465 -15.34 12.74 19.55
C PHE A 465 -13.93 12.16 19.60
N GLN A 466 -13.47 11.55 18.51
CA GLN A 466 -12.09 11.03 18.41
C GLN A 466 -11.10 12.11 17.98
N LYS A 467 -11.54 13.12 17.23
CA LYS A 467 -10.70 14.24 16.78
C LYS A 467 -11.08 15.52 17.52
N ARG A 468 -10.05 16.26 17.94
CA ARG A 468 -10.19 17.54 18.64
C ARG A 468 -10.95 18.58 17.80
N ASP A 469 -10.61 18.71 16.52
CA ASP A 469 -11.18 19.75 15.66
C ASP A 469 -12.68 19.53 15.42
N GLU A 470 -13.08 18.28 15.18
CA GLU A 470 -14.48 17.88 15.06
C GLU A 470 -15.26 18.16 16.36
N ALA A 471 -14.64 17.86 17.52
CA ALA A 471 -15.23 18.12 18.82
C ALA A 471 -15.46 19.62 19.04
N VAL A 472 -14.47 20.46 18.74
CA VAL A 472 -14.53 21.91 18.92
C VAL A 472 -15.56 22.54 17.98
N GLU A 473 -15.61 22.12 16.71
CA GLU A 473 -16.59 22.64 15.76
C GLU A 473 -18.03 22.27 16.15
N SER A 474 -18.25 21.00 16.53
CA SER A 474 -19.55 20.53 17.01
C SER A 474 -19.94 21.26 18.29
N HIS A 475 -19.02 21.33 19.26
CA HIS A 475 -19.23 21.96 20.56
C HIS A 475 -19.64 23.43 20.45
N LYS A 476 -19.01 24.23 19.58
CA LYS A 476 -19.44 25.62 19.32
C LYS A 476 -20.90 25.70 18.86
N LYS A 477 -21.34 24.78 18.00
CA LYS A 477 -22.74 24.71 17.54
C LYS A 477 -23.67 24.26 18.67
N GLY A 478 -23.26 23.32 19.49
CA GLY A 478 -24.02 22.86 20.67
C GLY A 478 -24.18 23.96 21.73
N VAL A 479 -23.12 24.70 22.04
CA VAL A 479 -23.18 25.89 22.92
C VAL A 479 -24.13 26.94 22.35
N ALA A 480 -24.07 27.21 21.04
CA ALA A 480 -24.97 28.14 20.39
C ALA A 480 -26.45 27.74 20.50
N ALA A 481 -26.73 26.45 20.41
CA ALA A 481 -28.05 25.89 20.59
C ALA A 481 -28.52 25.97 22.05
N LEU A 482 -27.63 25.73 23.02
CA LEU A 482 -27.95 25.86 24.44
C LEU A 482 -28.28 27.32 24.82
N PHE A 483 -27.52 28.29 24.34
CA PHE A 483 -27.89 29.71 24.46
C PHE A 483 -29.21 30.02 23.76
N SER A 484 -29.50 29.34 22.64
CA SER A 484 -30.79 29.53 21.95
C SER A 484 -31.99 29.05 22.77
N ILE A 485 -31.80 28.03 23.60
CA ILE A 485 -32.80 27.57 24.57
C ILE A 485 -32.93 28.58 25.71
N TYR A 486 -31.79 29.01 26.27
CA TYR A 486 -31.73 29.97 27.38
C TYR A 486 -32.39 31.32 27.04
N PHE A 487 -32.04 31.91 25.90
CA PHE A 487 -32.57 33.19 25.40
C PHE A 487 -33.83 33.05 24.53
N SER A 488 -34.60 31.98 24.70
CA SER A 488 -35.75 31.68 23.83
C SER A 488 -36.80 32.81 23.73
N LYS A 489 -36.93 33.66 24.76
CA LYS A 489 -37.79 34.85 24.74
C LYS A 489 -37.19 35.97 23.90
N ASP A 490 -35.94 36.34 24.15
CA ASP A 490 -35.22 37.40 23.42
C ASP A 490 -35.07 37.05 21.94
N LEU A 491 -34.82 35.78 21.63
CA LEU A 491 -34.71 35.30 20.26
C LEU A 491 -36.03 35.32 19.48
N LYS A 492 -37.18 35.25 20.17
CA LYS A 492 -38.49 35.51 19.51
C LYS A 492 -38.61 36.96 19.07
N PHE A 493 -38.11 37.90 19.86
CA PHE A 493 -38.07 39.32 19.48
C PHE A 493 -37.04 39.57 18.38
N LEU A 494 -35.86 38.95 18.49
CA LEU A 494 -34.82 39.01 17.46
C LEU A 494 -35.34 38.52 16.11
N LYS A 495 -36.04 37.38 16.04
CA LYS A 495 -36.64 36.90 14.77
C LYS A 495 -37.58 37.91 14.13
N LYS A 496 -38.34 38.66 14.95
CA LYS A 496 -39.22 39.72 14.44
C LYS A 496 -38.42 40.93 13.95
N SER A 497 -37.36 41.33 14.65
CA SER A 497 -36.52 42.46 14.23
C SER A 497 -35.71 42.14 12.97
N LEU A 498 -35.31 40.88 12.78
CA LEU A 498 -34.59 40.38 11.60
C LEU A 498 -35.45 40.30 10.31
N THR A 499 -36.73 40.63 10.37
CA THR A 499 -37.60 40.59 9.18
C THR A 499 -37.29 41.77 8.24
N PRO A 500 -36.81 41.53 7.01
CA PRO A 500 -36.49 42.61 6.09
C PRO A 500 -37.75 43.39 5.65
N PRO A 501 -37.60 44.68 5.31
CA PRO A 501 -38.69 45.51 4.75
C PRO A 501 -39.36 44.87 3.52
N LYS A 502 -40.64 45.18 3.28
CA LYS A 502 -41.47 44.54 2.24
C LYS A 502 -40.88 44.67 0.82
N ASP A 503 -40.26 45.79 0.51
CA ASP A 503 -39.57 46.07 -0.76
C ASP A 503 -38.33 45.16 -0.96
N LYS A 504 -37.64 44.79 0.11
CA LYS A 504 -36.47 43.90 0.08
C LYS A 504 -36.81 42.42 -0.01
N LYS A 505 -38.04 42.01 0.33
CA LYS A 505 -38.48 40.60 0.25
C LYS A 505 -38.44 40.03 -1.17
N LYS A 506 -38.65 40.87 -2.19
CA LYS A 506 -38.53 40.45 -3.60
C LYS A 506 -37.07 40.21 -4.01
N ILE A 507 -36.14 40.98 -3.44
CA ILE A 507 -34.70 40.85 -3.69
C ILE A 507 -34.17 39.54 -3.08
N ALA A 508 -34.73 39.12 -1.94
CA ALA A 508 -34.37 37.85 -1.29
C ALA A 508 -34.58 36.61 -2.18
N ASN A 509 -35.37 36.69 -3.26
CA ASN A 509 -35.51 35.61 -4.24
C ASN A 509 -34.19 35.23 -4.93
N TYR A 510 -33.22 36.14 -5.03
CA TYR A 510 -31.89 35.79 -5.54
C TYR A 510 -31.09 34.89 -4.59
N PHE A 511 -31.53 34.75 -3.34
CA PHE A 511 -30.83 34.05 -2.26
C PHE A 511 -31.66 32.91 -1.66
N GLY A 512 -32.54 32.29 -2.47
CA GLY A 512 -33.42 31.19 -2.06
C GLY A 512 -34.79 31.61 -1.54
N GLY A 513 -35.13 32.91 -1.61
CA GLY A 513 -36.41 33.45 -1.18
C GLY A 513 -36.40 33.99 0.25
N ALA A 514 -37.40 34.84 0.56
CA ALA A 514 -37.45 35.59 1.82
C ALA A 514 -37.33 34.71 3.07
N ARG A 515 -38.01 33.56 3.11
CA ARG A 515 -37.97 32.65 4.26
C ARG A 515 -36.58 32.03 4.49
N ILE A 516 -35.91 31.60 3.41
CA ILE A 516 -34.56 30.99 3.52
C ILE A 516 -33.55 32.06 3.91
N PHE A 517 -33.68 33.25 3.34
CA PHE A 517 -32.84 34.40 3.68
C PHE A 517 -32.97 34.80 5.16
N GLU A 518 -34.21 34.98 5.65
CA GLU A 518 -34.49 35.29 7.07
C GLU A 518 -33.90 34.21 8.00
N GLN A 519 -34.03 32.93 7.64
CA GLN A 519 -33.45 31.83 8.42
C GLN A 519 -31.92 31.88 8.44
N ARG A 520 -31.25 32.13 7.30
CA ARG A 520 -29.79 32.21 7.24
C ARG A 520 -29.24 33.42 8.00
N LEU A 521 -29.94 34.54 7.93
CA LEU A 521 -29.62 35.73 8.71
C LEU A 521 -29.70 35.43 10.21
N TYR A 522 -30.77 34.75 10.63
CA TYR A 522 -30.92 34.27 12.00
C TYR A 522 -29.79 33.30 12.41
N ASP A 523 -29.47 32.31 11.57
CA ASP A 523 -28.41 31.34 11.88
C ASP A 523 -27.03 32.01 11.95
N SER A 524 -26.78 33.03 11.10
CA SER A 524 -25.53 33.82 11.13
C SER A 524 -25.39 34.59 12.44
N ILE A 525 -26.43 35.32 12.88
CA ILE A 525 -26.36 36.07 14.14
C ILE A 525 -26.23 35.13 15.35
N ILE A 526 -26.90 33.97 15.33
CA ILE A 526 -26.75 32.95 16.39
C ILE A 526 -25.30 32.46 16.46
N ASN A 527 -24.66 32.18 15.33
CA ASN A 527 -23.27 31.76 15.31
C ASN A 527 -22.32 32.88 15.78
N ILE A 528 -22.55 34.13 15.38
CA ILE A 528 -21.75 35.29 15.80
C ILE A 528 -21.84 35.52 17.31
N LEU A 529 -23.06 35.47 17.86
CA LEU A 529 -23.32 35.72 19.28
C LEU A 529 -22.90 34.54 20.16
N PHE A 530 -23.21 33.31 19.76
CA PHE A 530 -23.19 32.15 20.65
C PHE A 530 -22.24 31.02 20.22
N GLY A 531 -21.62 31.09 19.04
CA GLY A 531 -20.64 30.11 18.56
C GLY A 531 -19.29 30.20 19.28
N ARG A 532 -19.27 29.92 20.58
CA ARG A 532 -18.11 30.02 21.48
C ARG A 532 -17.72 28.65 22.01
N ASN A 533 -16.43 28.47 22.34
CA ASN A 533 -15.92 27.25 22.97
C ASN A 533 -15.99 27.37 24.51
N ILE A 534 -17.20 27.55 25.04
CA ILE A 534 -17.45 27.68 26.49
C ILE A 534 -17.54 26.30 27.10
N ARG A 535 -16.70 26.00 28.09
CA ARG A 535 -16.56 24.66 28.67
C ARG A 535 -16.97 24.56 30.14
N THR A 536 -17.24 25.68 30.81
CA THR A 536 -17.62 25.71 32.23
C THR A 536 -19.00 26.33 32.43
N GLU A 537 -19.65 25.97 33.54
CA GLU A 537 -20.95 26.56 33.91
C GLU A 537 -20.84 28.06 34.17
N ASP A 538 -19.78 28.47 34.87
CA ASP A 538 -19.54 29.86 35.25
C ASP A 538 -19.33 30.74 34.01
N ASP A 539 -18.52 30.29 33.05
CA ASP A 539 -18.32 30.99 31.78
C ASP A 539 -19.62 31.13 30.99
N PHE A 540 -20.49 30.10 31.00
CA PHE A 540 -21.76 30.12 30.30
C PHE A 540 -22.68 31.22 30.84
N TYR A 541 -22.90 31.26 32.16
CA TYR A 541 -23.78 32.25 32.78
C TYR A 541 -23.17 33.65 32.81
N SER A 542 -21.85 33.76 32.97
CA SER A 542 -21.13 35.04 32.86
C SER A 542 -21.26 35.64 31.46
N TYR A 543 -21.05 34.82 30.41
CA TYR A 543 -21.25 35.27 29.04
C TYR A 543 -22.73 35.57 28.73
N ALA A 544 -23.66 34.80 29.29
CA ALA A 544 -25.10 35.07 29.16
C ALA A 544 -25.45 36.47 29.70
N GLY A 545 -24.98 36.80 30.91
CA GLY A 545 -25.20 38.11 31.52
C GLY A 545 -24.58 39.26 30.71
N PHE A 546 -23.41 39.03 30.12
CA PHE A 546 -22.72 40.00 29.26
C PHE A 546 -23.44 40.22 27.92
N ILE A 547 -23.81 39.15 27.21
CA ILE A 547 -24.32 39.25 25.84
C ILE A 547 -25.81 39.57 25.78
N GLY A 548 -26.58 39.18 26.80
CA GLY A 548 -28.04 39.32 26.85
C GLY A 548 -28.55 40.70 26.44
N PRO A 549 -28.05 41.80 27.03
CA PRO A 549 -28.46 43.17 26.69
C PRO A 549 -28.18 43.55 25.22
N ASP A 550 -27.17 42.96 24.60
CA ASP A 550 -26.69 43.32 23.27
C ASP A 550 -27.29 42.45 22.14
N ILE A 551 -28.06 41.38 22.44
CA ILE A 551 -28.61 40.45 21.44
C ILE A 551 -29.37 41.20 20.33
N LEU A 552 -30.32 42.07 20.70
CA LEU A 552 -31.13 42.81 19.73
C LEU A 552 -30.31 43.84 18.97
N LYS A 553 -29.40 44.54 19.65
CA LYS A 553 -28.51 45.54 19.05
C LYS A 553 -27.61 44.91 17.99
N LYS A 554 -26.98 43.78 18.31
CA LYS A 554 -26.11 43.03 17.39
C LYS A 554 -26.88 42.46 16.21
N GLY A 555 -28.11 42.01 16.43
CA GLY A 555 -29.03 41.64 15.36
C GLY A 555 -29.28 42.78 14.39
N GLN A 556 -29.54 43.98 14.92
CA GLN A 556 -29.80 45.15 14.09
C GLN A 556 -28.55 45.63 13.34
N GLU A 557 -27.39 45.66 14.00
CA GLU A 557 -26.09 45.95 13.37
C GLU A 557 -25.84 45.03 12.16
N LEU A 558 -26.24 43.75 12.25
CA LEU A 558 -26.10 42.79 11.15
C LEU A 558 -27.05 43.10 9.98
N ILE A 559 -28.33 43.41 10.27
CA ILE A 559 -29.30 43.82 9.23
C ILE A 559 -28.82 45.07 8.52
N ASP A 560 -28.41 46.10 9.27
CA ASP A 560 -28.03 47.41 8.72
C ASP A 560 -26.81 47.29 7.78
N ARG A 561 -25.99 46.24 7.95
CA ARG A 561 -24.87 45.91 7.04
C ARG A 561 -25.30 45.11 5.82
N ILE A 562 -26.23 44.17 5.98
CA ILE A 562 -26.64 43.28 4.90
C ILE A 562 -27.62 43.97 3.95
N LEU A 563 -28.49 44.85 4.45
CA LEU A 563 -29.47 45.55 3.61
C LEU A 563 -28.81 46.30 2.45
N PRO A 564 -27.79 47.17 2.65
CA PRO A 564 -27.08 47.83 1.56
C PRO A 564 -26.52 46.87 0.50
N VAL A 565 -26.08 45.67 0.91
CA VAL A 565 -25.59 44.64 -0.03
C VAL A 565 -26.72 44.17 -0.94
N LEU A 566 -27.92 43.93 -0.39
CA LEU A 566 -29.09 43.54 -1.17
C LEU A 566 -29.52 44.64 -2.15
N GLU A 567 -29.52 45.90 -1.71
CA GLU A 567 -29.91 47.03 -2.56
C GLU A 567 -28.98 47.14 -3.77
N VAL A 568 -27.68 47.23 -3.50
CA VAL A 568 -26.67 47.39 -4.54
C VAL A 568 -26.60 46.17 -5.46
N TYR A 569 -26.82 44.96 -4.93
CA TYR A 569 -26.94 43.73 -5.74
C TYR A 569 -28.14 43.81 -6.70
N HIS A 570 -29.31 44.21 -6.20
CA HIS A 570 -30.51 44.33 -7.00
C HIS A 570 -30.37 45.42 -8.07
N GLU A 571 -29.90 46.61 -7.70
CA GLU A 571 -29.65 47.72 -8.61
C GLU A 571 -28.69 47.32 -9.73
N THR A 572 -27.59 46.66 -9.38
CA THR A 572 -26.60 46.18 -10.36
C THR A 572 -27.19 45.15 -11.30
N ARG A 573 -28.01 44.23 -10.79
CA ARG A 573 -28.67 43.21 -11.61
C ARG A 573 -29.71 43.82 -12.55
N LEU A 574 -30.49 44.80 -12.09
CA LEU A 574 -31.42 45.56 -12.92
C LEU A 574 -30.68 46.36 -13.99
N ALA A 575 -29.58 47.03 -13.63
CA ALA A 575 -28.75 47.75 -14.59
C ALA A 575 -28.20 46.82 -15.68
N ILE A 576 -27.67 45.65 -15.32
CA ILE A 576 -27.22 44.63 -16.27
C ILE A 576 -28.37 44.17 -17.19
N TYR A 577 -29.55 43.91 -16.63
CA TYR A 577 -30.72 43.50 -17.42
C TYR A 577 -31.17 44.58 -18.41
N ASN A 578 -31.26 45.83 -17.97
CA ASN A 578 -31.64 46.95 -18.82
C ASN A 578 -30.61 47.20 -19.94
N LEU A 579 -29.32 47.10 -19.61
CA LEU A 579 -28.23 47.24 -20.59
C LEU A 579 -28.23 46.08 -21.60
N GLU A 580 -28.52 44.85 -21.18
CA GLU A 580 -28.63 43.71 -22.09
C GLU A 580 -29.79 43.90 -23.08
N ASN A 581 -30.96 44.34 -22.60
CA ASN A 581 -32.13 44.59 -23.46
C ASN A 581 -31.96 45.80 -24.40
N ALA A 582 -31.21 46.82 -23.97
CA ALA A 582 -30.96 48.02 -24.77
C ALA A 582 -29.93 47.80 -25.90
N ASN A 583 -29.13 46.74 -25.83
CA ASN A 583 -28.12 46.41 -26.84
C ASN A 583 -28.63 45.31 -27.78
N LYS A 584 -28.32 45.41 -29.08
CA LYS A 584 -28.75 44.41 -30.08
C LYS A 584 -28.24 43.01 -29.68
N PRO A 585 -29.09 41.97 -29.71
CA PRO A 585 -28.68 40.62 -29.34
C PRO A 585 -27.66 40.07 -30.35
N GLY A 586 -26.39 40.02 -29.90
CA GLY A 586 -25.32 39.24 -30.50
C GLY A 586 -24.77 38.25 -29.47
N SER A 587 -24.31 37.08 -29.91
CA SER A 587 -23.86 35.99 -29.02
C SER A 587 -22.83 36.46 -27.97
N ASN A 588 -21.88 37.30 -28.36
CA ASN A 588 -20.79 37.75 -27.48
C ASN A 588 -21.27 38.73 -26.38
N THR A 589 -22.23 39.62 -26.68
CA THR A 589 -22.77 40.60 -25.71
C THR A 589 -23.64 39.90 -24.66
N ALA A 590 -24.46 38.94 -25.09
CA ALA A 590 -25.26 38.12 -24.17
C ALA A 590 -24.36 37.25 -23.25
N GLN A 591 -23.28 36.67 -23.80
CA GLN A 591 -22.30 35.93 -23.01
C GLN A 591 -21.60 36.82 -21.98
N PHE A 592 -21.27 38.06 -22.32
CA PHE A 592 -20.67 39.01 -21.39
C PHE A 592 -21.59 39.35 -20.22
N PHE A 593 -22.85 39.74 -20.49
CA PHE A 593 -23.80 40.07 -19.43
C PHE A 593 -24.15 38.85 -18.56
N ASN A 594 -24.22 37.66 -19.14
CA ASN A 594 -24.32 36.42 -18.37
C ASN A 594 -23.07 36.19 -17.50
N GLY A 595 -21.88 36.46 -18.03
CA GLY A 595 -20.61 36.44 -17.28
C GLY A 595 -20.64 37.36 -16.06
N LEU A 596 -21.13 38.60 -16.20
CA LEU A 596 -21.27 39.53 -15.07
C LEU A 596 -22.28 39.05 -14.03
N ARG A 597 -23.38 38.38 -14.43
CA ARG A 597 -24.31 37.76 -13.47
C ARG A 597 -23.67 36.62 -12.69
N ASN A 598 -22.86 35.79 -13.36
CA ASN A 598 -22.11 34.71 -12.72
C ASN A 598 -21.03 35.25 -11.78
N GLU A 599 -20.36 36.33 -12.16
CA GLU A 599 -19.42 37.03 -11.31
C GLU A 599 -20.11 37.58 -10.05
N LEU A 600 -21.28 38.20 -10.23
CA LEU A 600 -22.10 38.72 -9.14
C LEU A 600 -22.60 37.62 -8.20
N SER A 601 -23.01 36.45 -8.71
CA SER A 601 -23.42 35.31 -7.88
C SER A 601 -22.25 34.60 -7.18
N ARG A 602 -21.05 34.62 -7.77
CA ARG A 602 -19.82 34.12 -7.13
C ARG A 602 -19.36 35.01 -6.00
N LEU A 603 -19.45 36.34 -6.18
CA LEU A 603 -19.08 37.33 -5.17
C LEU A 603 -20.10 37.39 -4.02
N VAL A 604 -21.39 37.22 -4.31
CA VAL A 604 -22.46 37.21 -3.31
C VAL A 604 -23.24 35.90 -3.44
N PRO A 605 -22.65 34.77 -3.01
CA PRO A 605 -23.34 33.48 -3.03
C PRO A 605 -24.47 33.49 -2.01
N GLU A 606 -25.40 32.53 -2.08
CA GLU A 606 -26.56 32.57 -1.20
C GLU A 606 -26.27 32.49 0.32
N ARG A 607 -25.06 32.03 0.69
CA ARG A 607 -24.56 31.95 2.07
C ARG A 607 -23.58 33.06 2.44
N PHE A 608 -23.47 34.14 1.65
CA PHE A 608 -22.47 35.20 1.87
C PHE A 608 -22.45 35.77 3.30
N MET A 609 -23.61 35.83 3.96
CA MET A 609 -23.78 36.30 5.34
C MET A 609 -23.07 35.43 6.39
N ASN A 610 -22.72 34.19 6.04
CA ASN A 610 -21.99 33.24 6.90
C ASN A 610 -20.53 33.05 6.45
N LEU A 611 -20.18 33.51 5.24
CA LEU A 611 -18.88 33.30 4.62
C LEU A 611 -17.91 34.46 4.88
N TYR A 612 -18.43 35.68 5.00
CA TYR A 612 -17.62 36.89 5.07
C TYR A 612 -17.66 37.51 6.46
N ASP A 613 -16.49 37.94 6.93
CA ASP A 613 -16.36 38.73 8.14
C ASP A 613 -16.89 40.17 7.96
N ASN A 614 -16.88 40.92 9.05
CA ASN A 614 -17.39 42.29 9.09
C ASN A 614 -16.63 43.25 8.16
N GLU A 615 -15.33 43.05 7.99
CA GLU A 615 -14.49 43.92 7.17
C GLU A 615 -14.81 43.69 5.68
N ARG A 616 -14.91 42.42 5.27
CA ARG A 616 -15.24 42.01 3.90
C ARG A 616 -16.66 42.40 3.48
N LEU A 617 -17.63 42.30 4.38
CA LEU A 617 -19.00 42.77 4.12
C LEU A 617 -19.05 44.27 3.84
N THR A 618 -18.14 45.07 4.41
CA THR A 618 -18.08 46.51 4.13
C THR A 618 -17.63 46.76 2.69
N HIS A 619 -16.66 46.00 2.19
CA HIS A 619 -16.11 46.15 0.84
C HIS A 619 -16.97 45.51 -0.26
N ILE A 620 -17.85 44.56 0.09
CA ILE A 620 -18.66 43.85 -0.91
C ILE A 620 -19.56 44.78 -1.73
N THR A 621 -20.12 45.82 -1.10
CA THR A 621 -20.96 46.82 -1.78
C THR A 621 -20.17 47.55 -2.87
N ARG A 622 -18.91 47.87 -2.60
CA ARG A 622 -17.99 48.49 -3.56
C ARG A 622 -17.67 47.54 -4.72
N TYR A 623 -17.40 46.27 -4.45
CA TYR A 623 -17.13 45.28 -5.50
C TYR A 623 -18.34 45.07 -6.42
N ILE A 624 -19.55 45.02 -5.85
CA ILE A 624 -20.78 44.94 -6.64
C ILE A 624 -20.95 46.19 -7.52
N LYS A 625 -20.73 47.39 -6.97
CA LYS A 625 -20.76 48.64 -7.77
C LYS A 625 -19.74 48.64 -8.91
N ALA A 626 -18.56 48.05 -8.70
CA ALA A 626 -17.55 47.91 -9.74
C ALA A 626 -18.04 47.05 -10.92
N ILE A 627 -18.79 45.98 -10.65
CA ILE A 627 -19.45 45.15 -11.67
C ILE A 627 -20.48 45.98 -12.45
N GLY A 628 -21.28 46.80 -11.76
CA GLY A 628 -22.24 47.71 -12.41
C GLY A 628 -21.59 48.75 -13.32
N ILE A 629 -20.52 49.40 -12.85
CA ILE A 629 -19.74 50.37 -13.65
C ILE A 629 -19.10 49.68 -14.85
N ARG A 630 -18.59 48.46 -14.68
CA ARG A 630 -18.07 47.65 -15.78
C ARG A 630 -19.13 47.38 -16.84
N ALA A 631 -20.34 46.98 -16.43
CA ALA A 631 -21.46 46.75 -17.34
C ALA A 631 -21.79 48.00 -18.18
N GLN A 632 -21.86 49.17 -17.53
CA GLN A 632 -22.13 50.45 -18.20
C GLN A 632 -21.01 50.88 -19.15
N ARG A 633 -19.74 50.65 -18.80
CA ARG A 633 -18.60 51.01 -19.66
C ARG A 633 -18.48 50.09 -20.86
N ALA A 634 -18.70 48.79 -20.65
CA ALA A 634 -18.65 47.79 -21.70
C ALA A 634 -19.79 47.96 -22.72
N SER A 635 -20.96 48.47 -22.32
CA SER A 635 -22.04 48.79 -23.27
C SER A 635 -21.71 49.97 -24.19
N VAL A 636 -20.81 50.87 -23.77
CA VAL A 636 -20.33 51.99 -24.60
C VAL A 636 -19.13 51.57 -25.46
N ASN A 637 -18.18 50.84 -24.89
CA ASN A 637 -16.99 50.36 -25.59
C ASN A 637 -16.59 48.96 -25.13
N PHE A 638 -17.09 47.97 -25.86
CA PHE A 638 -16.88 46.55 -25.55
C PHE A 638 -15.43 46.09 -25.75
N GLU A 639 -14.76 46.52 -26.83
CA GLU A 639 -13.39 46.12 -27.15
C GLU A 639 -12.40 46.53 -26.04
N LYS A 640 -12.60 47.72 -25.45
CA LYS A 640 -11.76 48.21 -24.35
C LYS A 640 -11.97 47.42 -23.06
N ASP A 641 -13.19 46.92 -22.79
CA ASP A 641 -13.42 45.98 -21.68
C ASP A 641 -12.71 44.64 -21.96
N GLU A 642 -12.84 44.12 -23.18
CA GLU A 642 -12.27 42.82 -23.56
C GLU A 642 -10.75 42.77 -23.37
N LEU A 643 -10.04 43.85 -23.71
CA LEU A 643 -8.59 43.98 -23.48
C LEU A 643 -8.23 43.93 -21.99
N LYS A 644 -9.03 44.54 -21.11
CA LYS A 644 -8.84 44.48 -19.66
C LYS A 644 -9.21 43.11 -19.10
N ALA A 645 -10.30 42.51 -19.61
CA ALA A 645 -10.77 41.18 -19.23
C ALA A 645 -9.74 40.10 -19.55
N LYS A 646 -9.01 40.20 -20.68
CA LYS A 646 -7.92 39.28 -21.04
C LYS A 646 -6.82 39.23 -19.99
N LYS A 647 -6.45 40.38 -19.42
CA LYS A 647 -5.44 40.46 -18.34
C LYS A 647 -5.92 39.80 -17.05
N LEU A 648 -7.19 39.97 -16.70
CA LEU A 648 -7.80 39.38 -15.51
C LEU A 648 -7.99 37.87 -15.63
N LYS A 649 -8.31 37.38 -16.84
CA LYS A 649 -8.69 35.99 -17.11
C LYS A 649 -7.67 34.98 -16.58
N ILE A 650 -6.38 35.26 -16.75
CA ILE A 650 -5.28 34.38 -16.29
C ILE A 650 -5.40 34.09 -14.78
N TYR A 651 -5.72 35.11 -13.99
CA TYR A 651 -5.78 35.01 -12.54
C TYR A 651 -7.04 34.28 -12.05
N VAL A 652 -8.18 34.52 -12.71
CA VAL A 652 -9.45 33.85 -12.42
C VAL A 652 -9.39 32.37 -12.79
N ASP A 653 -8.87 32.04 -13.97
CA ASP A 653 -8.74 30.65 -14.44
C ASP A 653 -7.82 29.85 -13.50
N ARG A 654 -6.75 30.47 -12.98
CA ARG A 654 -5.86 29.86 -11.96
C ARG A 654 -6.54 29.64 -10.62
N LEU A 655 -7.34 30.59 -10.14
CA LEU A 655 -8.13 30.42 -8.92
C LEU A 655 -9.11 29.24 -9.07
N ASP A 656 -9.77 29.12 -10.23
CA ASP A 656 -10.72 28.04 -10.50
C ASP A 656 -10.03 26.66 -10.55
N GLU A 657 -8.81 26.59 -11.08
CA GLU A 657 -8.00 25.38 -11.05
C GLU A 657 -7.62 24.98 -9.60
N MET A 658 -7.23 25.95 -8.77
CA MET A 658 -6.92 25.71 -7.35
C MET A 658 -8.14 25.22 -6.58
N LEU A 659 -9.32 25.82 -6.79
CA LEU A 659 -10.57 25.42 -6.16
C LEU A 659 -11.01 24.00 -6.58
N LYS A 660 -10.73 23.57 -7.81
CA LYS A 660 -11.02 22.19 -8.26
C LYS A 660 -10.07 21.14 -7.68
N LYS A 661 -8.84 21.52 -7.36
CA LYS A 661 -7.80 20.62 -6.82
C LYS A 661 -7.79 20.55 -5.29
N LEU A 662 -8.65 21.32 -4.61
CA LEU A 662 -8.79 21.30 -3.15
C LEU A 662 -9.34 19.93 -2.70
N SER A 663 -8.47 19.09 -2.14
CA SER A 663 -8.84 17.85 -1.44
C SER A 663 -9.16 18.13 0.03
N THR A 664 -9.73 17.16 0.74
CA THR A 664 -9.98 17.23 2.19
C THR A 664 -8.71 17.34 3.03
N PHE A 665 -7.52 17.15 2.45
CA PHE A 665 -6.23 17.11 3.15
C PHE A 665 -5.37 18.35 2.93
N VAL A 666 -5.92 19.42 2.36
CA VAL A 666 -5.19 20.68 2.16
C VAL A 666 -4.98 21.39 3.51
N SER A 667 -3.76 21.88 3.74
CA SER A 667 -3.39 22.64 4.94
C SER A 667 -4.26 23.90 5.12
N GLU A 668 -4.59 24.24 6.38
CA GLU A 668 -5.36 25.46 6.69
C GLU A 668 -4.66 26.74 6.20
N GLU A 669 -3.32 26.76 6.25
CA GLU A 669 -2.51 27.86 5.73
C GLU A 669 -2.76 28.10 4.23
N LYS A 670 -2.82 27.02 3.44
CA LYS A 670 -3.09 27.11 2.00
C LYS A 670 -4.52 27.54 1.71
N LYS A 671 -5.50 27.10 2.52
CA LYS A 671 -6.89 27.57 2.39
C LYS A 671 -7.00 29.08 2.62
N LEU A 672 -6.37 29.59 3.67
CA LEU A 672 -6.32 31.03 3.96
C LEU A 672 -5.64 31.81 2.83
N ALA A 673 -4.52 31.31 2.30
CA ALA A 673 -3.82 31.96 1.20
C ALA A 673 -4.65 32.01 -0.10
N ILE A 674 -5.41 30.96 -0.42
CA ILE A 674 -6.34 30.94 -1.57
C ILE A 674 -7.48 31.94 -1.38
N ASP A 675 -8.04 32.04 -0.18
CA ASP A 675 -9.08 33.02 0.16
C ASP A 675 -8.56 34.46 0.04
N GLU A 676 -7.36 34.76 0.54
CA GLU A 676 -6.71 36.07 0.33
C GLU A 676 -6.51 36.39 -1.16
N TYR A 677 -6.16 35.39 -1.97
CA TYR A 677 -5.99 35.55 -3.41
C TYR A 677 -7.31 35.86 -4.14
N PHE A 678 -8.43 35.27 -3.71
CA PHE A 678 -9.76 35.66 -4.20
C PHE A 678 -10.02 37.15 -3.97
N TRP A 679 -9.76 37.68 -2.77
CA TRP A 679 -9.97 39.10 -2.47
C TRP A 679 -9.02 40.02 -3.22
N LEU A 680 -7.77 39.61 -3.45
CA LEU A 680 -6.84 40.35 -4.31
C LEU A 680 -7.37 40.47 -5.74
N ILE A 681 -8.02 39.42 -6.27
CA ILE A 681 -8.65 39.46 -7.59
C ILE A 681 -9.84 40.45 -7.59
N GLU A 682 -10.69 40.43 -6.57
CA GLU A 682 -11.82 41.36 -6.47
C GLU A 682 -11.36 42.82 -6.36
N GLU A 683 -10.28 43.09 -5.62
CA GLU A 683 -9.66 44.41 -5.55
C GLU A 683 -9.05 44.82 -6.90
N TYR A 684 -8.39 43.89 -7.59
CA TYR A 684 -7.80 44.17 -8.90
C TYR A 684 -8.87 44.55 -9.94
N LYS A 685 -10.05 43.92 -9.88
CA LYS A 685 -11.21 44.30 -10.72
C LYS A 685 -11.63 45.75 -10.52
N VAL A 686 -11.65 46.25 -9.27
CA VAL A 686 -11.93 47.66 -8.99
C VAL A 686 -10.86 48.54 -9.65
N SER A 687 -9.59 48.20 -9.51
CA SER A 687 -8.46 48.95 -10.08
C SER A 687 -8.52 49.08 -11.62
N ILE A 688 -9.04 48.07 -12.32
CA ILE A 688 -9.05 48.06 -13.79
C ILE A 688 -10.38 48.56 -14.38
N PHE A 689 -11.51 48.26 -13.73
CA PHE A 689 -12.84 48.56 -14.28
C PHE A 689 -13.53 49.76 -13.65
N ALA A 690 -13.23 50.12 -12.40
CA ALA A 690 -13.95 51.13 -11.63
C ALA A 690 -13.03 51.97 -10.73
N GLN A 691 -12.04 52.64 -11.34
CA GLN A 691 -11.01 53.42 -10.63
C GLN A 691 -11.59 54.52 -9.73
N GLU A 692 -12.76 55.07 -10.08
CA GLU A 692 -13.45 56.08 -9.26
C GLU A 692 -13.82 55.58 -7.85
N LEU A 693 -13.96 54.28 -7.65
CA LEU A 693 -14.32 53.70 -6.35
C LEU A 693 -13.14 53.62 -5.37
N LYS A 694 -11.90 53.81 -5.87
CA LYS A 694 -10.62 53.65 -5.15
C LYS A 694 -10.41 52.25 -4.55
N THR A 695 -9.16 51.79 -4.54
CA THR A 695 -8.84 50.49 -3.95
C THR A 695 -8.64 50.58 -2.44
N ALA A 696 -8.97 49.51 -1.69
CA ALA A 696 -8.81 49.48 -0.23
C ALA A 696 -7.34 49.31 0.16
N PHE A 697 -6.58 48.59 -0.67
CA PHE A 697 -5.15 48.42 -0.56
C PHE A 697 -4.50 48.43 -1.95
N PRO A 698 -3.17 48.64 -2.04
CA PRO A 698 -2.46 48.61 -3.32
C PRO A 698 -2.55 47.23 -3.99
N VAL A 699 -3.02 47.16 -5.23
CA VAL A 699 -3.13 45.90 -6.00
C VAL A 699 -2.55 46.08 -7.40
N SER A 700 -1.88 45.06 -7.92
CA SER A 700 -1.30 45.03 -9.27
C SER A 700 -1.12 43.59 -9.74
N GLU A 701 -0.89 43.39 -11.03
CA GLU A 701 -0.52 42.09 -11.63
C GLU A 701 0.66 41.45 -10.90
N LYS A 702 1.70 42.24 -10.59
CA LYS A 702 2.87 41.78 -9.83
C LYS A 702 2.52 41.24 -8.45
N ARG A 703 1.51 41.82 -7.78
CA ARG A 703 1.08 41.39 -6.44
C ARG A 703 0.26 40.09 -6.53
N LEU A 704 -0.58 39.96 -7.56
CA LEU A 704 -1.30 38.72 -7.86
C LEU A 704 -0.33 37.58 -8.21
N ASP A 705 0.65 37.83 -9.07
CA ASP A 705 1.69 36.86 -9.44
C ASP A 705 2.49 36.39 -8.21
N LYS A 706 2.83 37.32 -7.31
CA LYS A 706 3.55 37.01 -6.08
C LYS A 706 2.73 36.08 -5.18
N LYS A 707 1.45 36.38 -4.97
CA LYS A 707 0.56 35.56 -4.14
C LYS A 707 0.29 34.20 -4.78
N LEU A 708 0.15 34.13 -6.10
CA LEU A 708 -0.02 32.88 -6.83
C LEU A 708 1.19 31.94 -6.61
N LYS A 709 2.42 32.47 -6.75
CA LYS A 709 3.65 31.71 -6.49
C LYS A 709 3.78 31.25 -5.03
N GLU A 710 3.30 32.06 -4.09
CA GLU A 710 3.26 31.69 -2.68
C GLU A 710 2.34 30.48 -2.45
N ILE A 711 1.13 30.49 -3.02
CA ILE A 711 0.18 29.38 -2.92
C ILE A 711 0.71 28.10 -3.59
N GLU A 712 1.34 28.22 -4.77
CA GLU A 712 1.94 27.08 -5.48
C GLU A 712 3.08 26.39 -4.70
N ARG A 713 3.67 27.07 -3.71
CA ARG A 713 4.70 26.51 -2.82
C ARG A 713 4.14 25.82 -1.58
N MET A 714 2.87 26.05 -1.25
CA MET A 714 2.20 25.43 -0.12
C MET A 714 1.71 24.03 -0.51
N VAL A 715 1.80 23.07 0.42
CA VAL A 715 1.29 21.70 0.24
C VAL A 715 -0.17 21.63 0.64
#